data_AF-A0A0F0I4G2-F1
#
_entry.id   AF-A0A0F0I4G2-F1
#
_cell.length_a   1.000
_cell.length_b   1.000
_cell.length_c   1.000
_cell.angle_alpha   90.00
_cell.angle_beta   90.00
_cell.angle_gamma   90.00
#
_symmetry.space_group_name_H-M   'P 1'
#
loop_
_entity.id
_entity.type
_entity.pdbx_description
1 polymer ?
#
loop_
_entity_poly.entity_id
_entity_poly.type
_entity_poly.pdbx_seq_one_letter_code
_entity_poly.pdbx_strand_id
1 'polypeptide(L)'
;MDTISDLDNDVSPQPALRACVSCKSSKKKCDKTLPTCNRCARLCLSCSYIDVAETRAQDFTTTFQAVFDRLERLESRVFASEEDRPAAAPDQSSPPSIETKGNNRSDWQLRPSLLQPSYLELIVAMNLSKILEERDTSVRAVGEKYLSVVHNYAPVISKERLEWRTQEAEGLEPHAPFLIFISSILLLTEEPVGSFVSSNIASPPDLYRTCKHNYTVFLSFNEPCIELIQAGVLIALYEHAQCMGSQAYLTIGTCARMAGAIGLLSATSSVSSSSKLGNSLEEETNILLVIYILDRHIKIASRVVMKHIIDDYSQITKPSTVPVKSLKCEADCCDIMVRLQTILGFSASADIPSLSADAIWNHIGALEAQLQSLKVIFWDHRGDFSWHRCIATVFADKMAILAVSGGTGKLGRAVVEAFKNKKSHSVFILARSTNDELSETLDVPIIPVDYSNTVISTVPMFDESATDSQLNLIEAAIKSKSTKRFIPSDFGIIYNEQRASVFSPFKGKLLVAEKLRLSGLEYTLVSNGFFMDYYGLPKVKSYLQPFVFAVDIANSTAAIPGSGNVPVVFTHTFDVAQYVAALIGEEKWNERSIIIGDKLTWNDLVSLAETTKGTKFDVTYDGEKLKTFQVTELPSHPPVYPFFAKEQLQYVLAVFGQWTEAGVFNLPDEVTINKQFPDIKPLSMNELLQAAWKV
;
A
#
# COMPACT_ATOMS: atom_id res chain seq x y z
N MET A 1 37.94 20.16 90.27
CA MET A 1 39.15 20.60 89.56
C MET A 1 40.00 19.38 89.26
N ASP A 2 40.15 18.88 88.05
CA ASP A 2 39.44 19.07 86.78
C ASP A 2 40.02 18.04 85.80
N THR A 3 39.20 17.70 84.81
CA THR A 3 39.51 17.37 83.40
C THR A 3 40.19 16.07 82.96
N ILE A 4 39.85 15.74 81.68
CA ILE A 4 40.46 14.85 80.66
C ILE A 4 39.69 13.51 80.48
N SER A 5 39.23 13.06 79.30
CA SER A 5 39.11 13.57 77.92
C SER A 5 38.34 12.54 77.07
N ASP A 6 37.47 13.01 76.16
CA ASP A 6 36.76 12.21 75.14
C ASP A 6 37.56 12.03 73.85
N LEU A 7 37.42 10.85 73.21
CA LEU A 7 37.78 10.56 71.82
C LEU A 7 36.78 9.53 71.27
N ASP A 8 35.82 9.97 70.44
CA ASP A 8 35.10 9.13 69.49
C ASP A 8 34.93 9.88 68.16
N ASN A 9 35.31 9.22 67.07
CA ASN A 9 35.39 9.74 65.70
C ASN A 9 34.02 9.68 65.01
N ASP A 10 33.49 10.84 64.62
CA ASP A 10 32.33 11.00 63.73
C ASP A 10 32.82 11.28 62.29
N VAL A 11 32.67 10.33 61.37
CA VAL A 11 33.08 10.48 59.95
C VAL A 11 31.84 10.78 59.10
N SER A 12 31.65 12.06 58.78
CA SER A 12 30.68 12.53 57.79
C SER A 12 31.15 12.22 56.35
N PRO A 13 30.25 11.80 55.42
CA PRO A 13 30.65 11.45 54.06
C PRO A 13 31.03 12.71 53.26
N GLN A 14 32.31 12.84 52.91
CA GLN A 14 32.79 13.96 52.11
C GLN A 14 32.26 13.89 50.65
N PRO A 15 31.82 15.02 50.07
CA PRO A 15 31.44 15.09 48.65
C PRO A 15 32.67 15.00 47.75
N ALA A 16 32.52 14.45 46.54
CA ALA A 16 33.59 14.40 45.55
C ALA A 16 34.06 15.81 45.17
N LEU A 17 35.37 15.98 44.94
CA LEU A 17 35.96 17.28 44.59
C LEU A 17 35.42 17.83 43.25
N ARG A 18 35.08 16.94 42.31
CA ARG A 18 34.71 17.28 40.92
C ARG A 18 33.37 16.68 40.54
N ALA A 19 32.74 17.19 39.48
CA ALA A 19 31.54 16.58 38.91
C ALA A 19 31.91 15.27 38.20
N CYS A 20 31.04 14.25 38.25
CA CYS A 20 31.28 12.99 37.56
C CYS A 20 31.33 13.16 36.04
N VAL A 21 32.01 12.24 35.35
CA VAL A 21 32.23 12.30 33.89
C VAL A 21 30.91 12.43 33.12
N SER A 22 29.89 11.67 33.48
CA SER A 22 28.57 11.67 32.81
C SER A 22 27.78 12.98 33.00
N CYS A 23 27.90 13.63 34.16
CA CYS A 23 27.27 14.94 34.36
C CYS A 23 28.06 16.07 33.69
N LYS A 24 29.39 15.95 33.64
CA LYS A 24 30.29 16.88 32.96
C LYS A 24 30.08 16.85 31.44
N SER A 25 30.02 15.65 30.82
CA SER A 25 29.77 15.49 29.38
C SER A 25 28.39 16.01 28.97
N SER A 26 27.38 15.77 29.80
CA SER A 26 25.99 16.23 29.58
C SER A 26 25.78 17.73 29.88
N LYS A 27 26.78 18.45 30.40
CA LYS A 27 26.68 19.85 30.87
C LYS A 27 25.52 20.08 31.88
N LYS A 28 25.27 19.15 32.80
CA LYS A 28 24.22 19.27 33.83
C LYS A 28 24.79 19.28 35.26
N LYS A 29 24.03 19.87 36.20
CA LYS A 29 24.42 20.00 37.61
C LYS A 29 24.62 18.62 38.27
N CYS A 30 25.76 18.42 38.93
CA CYS A 30 26.13 17.23 39.68
C CYS A 30 26.15 17.57 41.17
N ASP A 31 25.49 16.76 41.99
CA ASP A 31 25.46 16.90 43.46
C ASP A 31 26.69 16.28 44.15
N LYS A 32 27.57 15.62 43.37
CA LYS A 32 28.89 15.11 43.80
C LYS A 32 28.85 14.13 44.97
N THR A 33 27.71 13.49 45.20
CA THR A 33 27.56 12.42 46.20
C THR A 33 28.32 11.18 45.73
N LEU A 34 28.98 10.52 46.68
CA LEU A 34 29.70 9.25 46.48
C LEU A 34 28.85 8.09 47.02
N PRO A 35 28.85 6.91 46.36
CA PRO A 35 29.60 6.54 45.16
C PRO A 35 28.97 7.02 43.84
N THR A 36 27.66 7.33 43.83
CA THR A 36 26.92 7.76 42.64
C THR A 36 26.16 9.05 42.89
N CYS A 37 26.27 10.02 41.98
CA CYS A 37 25.50 11.27 42.09
C CYS A 37 23.99 11.01 41.90
N ASN A 38 23.10 11.75 42.58
CA ASN A 38 21.64 11.51 42.53
C ASN A 38 21.08 11.57 41.12
N ARG A 39 21.63 12.41 40.25
CA ARG A 39 21.22 12.47 38.84
C ARG A 39 21.55 11.18 38.10
N CYS A 40 22.76 10.66 38.29
CA CYS A 40 23.18 9.40 37.68
C CYS A 40 22.42 8.21 38.28
N ALA A 41 22.17 8.20 39.60
CA ALA A 41 21.37 7.17 40.25
C ALA A 41 19.92 7.14 39.73
N ARG A 42 19.27 8.31 39.62
CA ARG A 42 17.89 8.41 39.11
C ARG A 42 17.76 8.04 37.63
N LEU A 43 18.79 8.32 36.83
CA LEU A 43 18.79 8.04 35.40
C LEU A 43 19.48 6.72 35.04
N CYS A 44 19.91 5.93 36.05
CA CYS A 44 20.69 4.71 35.87
C CYS A 44 21.92 4.87 34.97
N LEU A 45 22.58 6.04 35.01
CA LEU A 45 23.78 6.34 34.23
C LEU A 45 25.04 5.94 35.00
N SER A 46 26.07 5.45 34.29
CA SER A 46 27.38 5.18 34.88
C SER A 46 27.97 6.46 35.48
N CYS A 47 28.29 6.44 36.78
CA CYS A 47 28.81 7.60 37.51
C CYS A 47 30.26 7.34 37.92
N SER A 48 31.20 7.74 37.06
CA SER A 48 32.64 7.67 37.37
C SER A 48 33.20 9.06 37.68
N TYR A 49 34.11 9.12 38.64
CA TYR A 49 34.89 10.29 39.01
C TYR A 49 36.38 10.16 38.61
N ILE A 50 36.75 9.09 37.90
CA ILE A 50 38.12 8.78 37.46
C ILE A 50 38.28 9.23 35.99
N ASP A 51 39.37 9.93 35.67
CA ASP A 51 39.67 10.40 34.30
C ASP A 51 40.09 9.22 33.40
N VAL A 52 39.57 9.21 32.17
CA VAL A 52 39.57 8.09 31.20
C VAL A 52 40.94 7.85 30.51
N ALA A 53 42.01 8.49 30.98
CA ALA A 53 43.28 8.55 30.23
C ALA A 53 44.34 7.49 30.62
N GLU A 54 44.19 6.74 31.73
CA GLU A 54 45.27 5.84 32.21
C GLU A 54 44.94 4.33 32.28
N THR A 55 43.72 3.88 31.96
CA THR A 55 43.31 2.48 32.25
C THR A 55 43.20 1.55 31.03
N ARG A 56 43.60 1.97 29.83
CA ARG A 56 43.16 1.27 28.59
C ARG A 56 44.05 0.14 28.07
N ALA A 57 45.08 -0.31 28.79
CA ALA A 57 45.99 -1.34 28.24
C ALA A 57 46.44 -2.47 29.18
N GLN A 58 46.12 -2.47 30.49
CA GLN A 58 46.65 -3.49 31.43
C GLN A 58 45.62 -4.32 32.21
N ASP A 59 44.33 -3.96 32.23
CA ASP A 59 43.33 -4.63 33.09
C ASP A 59 42.53 -5.76 32.42
N PHE A 60 42.56 -5.87 31.09
CA PHE A 60 41.63 -6.78 30.38
C PHE A 60 42.06 -8.25 30.48
N THR A 61 43.36 -8.55 30.45
CA THR A 61 43.90 -9.92 30.47
C THR A 61 43.91 -10.55 31.86
N THR A 62 44.30 -9.79 32.89
CA THR A 62 44.36 -10.24 34.30
C THR A 62 42.96 -10.50 34.87
N THR A 63 41.98 -9.67 34.53
CA THR A 63 40.60 -9.87 34.97
C THR A 63 39.96 -11.09 34.29
N PHE A 64 40.29 -11.34 33.02
CA PHE A 64 39.81 -12.52 32.29
C PHE A 64 40.34 -13.83 32.88
N GLN A 65 41.64 -13.91 33.19
CA GLN A 65 42.25 -15.08 33.81
C GLN A 65 41.67 -15.36 35.21
N ALA A 66 41.42 -14.32 36.01
CA ALA A 66 40.81 -14.47 37.33
C ALA A 66 39.36 -14.98 37.29
N VAL A 67 38.62 -14.72 36.20
CA VAL A 67 37.25 -15.24 36.00
C VAL A 67 37.29 -16.69 35.54
N PHE A 68 38.20 -17.07 34.65
CA PHE A 68 38.39 -18.45 34.22
C PHE A 68 38.83 -19.37 35.36
N ASP A 69 39.82 -18.97 36.17
CA ASP A 69 40.27 -19.73 37.36
C ASP A 69 39.12 -19.95 38.37
N ARG A 70 38.17 -19.02 38.41
CA ARG A 70 37.06 -19.04 39.36
C ARG A 70 35.90 -19.91 38.86
N LEU A 71 35.71 -20.01 37.55
CA LEU A 71 34.79 -20.95 36.90
C LEU A 71 35.30 -22.39 37.02
N GLU A 72 36.59 -22.63 36.77
CA GLU A 72 37.20 -23.96 36.90
C GLU A 72 37.16 -24.49 38.36
N ARG A 73 37.31 -23.58 39.34
CA ARG A 73 37.11 -23.87 40.77
C ARG A 73 35.66 -24.14 41.17
N LEU A 74 34.69 -23.64 40.42
CA LEU A 74 33.26 -23.88 40.67
C LEU A 74 32.83 -25.19 40.01
N GLU A 75 33.31 -25.47 38.80
CA GLU A 75 33.06 -26.74 38.10
C GLU A 75 33.64 -27.93 38.86
N SER A 76 34.88 -27.83 39.36
CA SER A 76 35.48 -28.86 40.22
C SER A 76 34.74 -29.12 41.53
N ARG A 77 33.92 -28.17 42.02
CA ARG A 77 33.07 -28.34 43.21
C ARG A 77 31.69 -28.92 42.89
N VAL A 78 31.20 -28.73 41.67
CA VAL A 78 29.89 -29.23 41.22
C VAL A 78 29.98 -30.69 40.75
N PHE A 79 31.15 -31.13 40.27
CA PHE A 79 31.39 -32.51 39.81
C PHE A 79 32.13 -33.42 40.81
N ALA A 80 32.34 -32.99 42.06
CA ALA A 80 32.91 -33.86 43.09
C ALA A 80 31.84 -34.87 43.59
N SER A 81 32.15 -36.17 43.48
CA SER A 81 31.32 -37.29 43.96
C SER A 81 31.16 -37.30 45.48
N GLU A 82 30.01 -37.81 45.95
CA GLU A 82 29.46 -37.72 47.33
C GLU A 82 30.29 -38.29 48.51
N GLU A 83 31.55 -38.70 48.36
CA GLU A 83 32.26 -39.43 49.42
C GLU A 83 33.18 -38.59 50.34
N ASP A 84 33.39 -37.28 50.10
CA ASP A 84 34.31 -36.44 50.91
C ASP A 84 33.65 -35.21 51.57
N ARG A 85 32.68 -35.41 52.47
CA ARG A 85 32.30 -34.37 53.45
C ARG A 85 32.64 -34.78 54.89
N PRO A 86 33.47 -34.00 55.61
CA PRO A 86 33.67 -34.21 57.04
C PRO A 86 32.40 -33.88 57.82
N ALA A 87 32.08 -34.74 58.79
CA ALA A 87 30.97 -34.61 59.71
C ALA A 87 31.11 -33.39 60.64
N ALA A 88 30.03 -32.64 60.83
CA ALA A 88 29.84 -31.74 61.95
C ALA A 88 28.44 -31.92 62.56
N ALA A 89 28.42 -31.93 63.89
CA ALA A 89 27.41 -32.46 64.79
C ALA A 89 26.19 -31.52 65.01
N PRO A 90 25.15 -31.99 65.74
CA PRO A 90 23.78 -31.48 65.66
C PRO A 90 23.42 -30.48 66.78
N ASP A 91 22.42 -29.64 66.53
CA ASP A 91 21.41 -29.26 67.55
C ASP A 91 20.16 -28.68 66.86
N GLN A 92 19.04 -29.42 66.90
CA GLN A 92 17.85 -29.19 67.75
C GLN A 92 17.05 -27.96 67.31
N SER A 93 15.79 -28.02 66.85
CA SER A 93 14.66 -28.90 67.20
C SER A 93 13.55 -28.82 66.12
N SER A 94 12.61 -29.76 66.17
CA SER A 94 11.90 -30.37 65.04
C SER A 94 10.37 -30.02 64.96
N PRO A 95 9.47 -30.71 64.19
CA PRO A 95 8.57 -30.16 63.15
C PRO A 95 7.08 -30.58 63.43
N PRO A 96 6.14 -30.92 62.49
CA PRO A 96 5.93 -30.65 61.05
C PRO A 96 4.46 -30.22 60.64
N SER A 97 4.27 -30.03 59.32
CA SER A 97 3.07 -30.30 58.46
C SER A 97 2.27 -29.06 57.99
N ILE A 98 1.91 -28.88 56.70
CA ILE A 98 1.54 -29.87 55.66
C ILE A 98 2.11 -29.47 54.28
N GLU A 99 2.46 -30.51 53.53
CA GLU A 99 3.00 -30.56 52.18
C GLU A 99 2.21 -29.78 51.12
N THR A 100 2.94 -29.20 50.16
CA THR A 100 2.49 -29.27 48.76
C THR A 100 3.73 -29.47 47.89
N LYS A 101 3.82 -30.67 47.30
CA LYS A 101 4.80 -30.99 46.26
C LYS A 101 4.71 -29.95 45.13
N GLY A 102 5.81 -29.27 44.86
CA GLY A 102 5.92 -28.33 43.76
C GLY A 102 7.36 -27.99 43.45
N ASN A 103 7.95 -28.76 42.52
CA ASN A 103 9.13 -28.49 41.70
C ASN A 103 10.28 -27.64 42.27
N ASN A 104 11.47 -28.23 42.26
CA ASN A 104 12.75 -27.54 42.08
C ASN A 104 12.64 -26.49 40.97
N ARG A 105 12.30 -25.25 41.31
CA ARG A 105 12.68 -24.08 40.53
C ARG A 105 14.01 -23.63 41.09
N SER A 106 15.07 -23.86 40.34
CA SER A 106 16.31 -23.12 40.51
C SER A 106 15.95 -21.64 40.61
N ASP A 107 16.27 -21.01 41.74
CA ASP A 107 16.04 -19.59 41.97
C ASP A 107 17.00 -18.81 41.05
N TRP A 108 16.61 -18.64 39.77
CA TRP A 108 17.28 -17.77 38.82
C TRP A 108 16.97 -16.31 39.21
N GLN A 109 17.63 -15.81 40.26
CA GLN A 109 17.66 -14.38 40.52
C GLN A 109 18.50 -13.70 39.45
N LEU A 110 17.82 -13.16 38.43
CA LEU A 110 18.43 -12.31 37.41
C LEU A 110 19.05 -11.09 38.13
N ARG A 111 20.39 -10.98 38.15
CA ARG A 111 21.07 -9.79 38.66
C ARG A 111 21.08 -8.74 37.57
N PRO A 112 20.30 -7.64 37.67
CA PRO A 112 20.17 -6.65 36.59
C PRO A 112 21.51 -5.96 36.26
N SER A 113 22.48 -6.00 37.18
CA SER A 113 23.83 -5.46 37.00
C SER A 113 24.67 -6.19 35.95
N LEU A 114 24.29 -7.40 35.53
CA LEU A 114 24.96 -8.14 34.46
C LEU A 114 24.46 -7.77 33.05
N LEU A 115 23.32 -7.08 32.94
CA LEU A 115 22.71 -6.64 31.67
C LEU A 115 23.19 -5.25 31.24
N GLN A 116 24.47 -4.93 31.41
CA GLN A 116 24.98 -3.67 30.87
C GLN A 116 25.07 -3.75 29.34
N PRO A 117 24.72 -2.68 28.60
CA PRO A 117 24.81 -2.66 27.13
C PRO A 117 26.17 -3.08 26.58
N SER A 118 27.26 -2.77 27.31
CA SER A 118 28.63 -3.14 26.95
C SER A 118 28.92 -4.64 26.95
N TYR A 119 28.19 -5.43 27.75
CA TYR A 119 28.36 -6.90 27.78
C TYR A 119 27.37 -7.62 26.87
N LEU A 120 26.31 -6.92 26.42
CA LEU A 120 25.29 -7.51 25.59
C LEU A 120 25.83 -7.91 24.22
N GLU A 121 26.75 -7.12 23.65
CA GLU A 121 27.41 -7.46 22.39
C GLU A 121 28.20 -8.76 22.47
N LEU A 122 28.94 -8.94 23.57
CA LEU A 122 29.71 -10.16 23.82
C LEU A 122 28.79 -11.37 24.03
N ILE A 123 27.70 -11.21 24.77
CA ILE A 123 26.72 -12.29 25.01
C ILE A 123 26.10 -12.75 23.69
N VAL A 124 25.70 -11.82 22.83
CA VAL A 124 25.14 -12.14 21.51
C VAL A 124 26.19 -12.84 20.64
N ALA A 125 27.42 -12.33 20.62
CA ALA A 125 28.52 -12.93 19.86
C ALA A 125 28.84 -14.35 20.34
N MET A 126 28.96 -14.58 21.64
CA MET A 126 29.22 -15.90 22.21
C MET A 126 28.10 -16.90 21.89
N ASN A 127 26.83 -16.47 22.02
CA ASN A 127 25.68 -17.30 21.69
C ASN A 127 25.69 -17.70 20.21
N LEU A 128 25.96 -16.75 19.31
CA LEU A 128 26.02 -17.02 17.88
C LEU A 128 27.22 -17.91 17.52
N SER A 129 28.41 -17.65 18.06
CA SER A 129 29.59 -18.49 17.81
C SER A 129 29.35 -19.93 18.21
N LYS A 130 28.74 -20.16 19.38
CA LYS A 130 28.36 -21.50 19.82
C LYS A 130 27.39 -22.17 18.85
N ILE A 131 26.37 -21.44 18.39
CA ILE A 131 25.38 -21.96 17.41
C ILE A 131 26.07 -22.30 16.08
N LEU A 132 26.97 -21.45 15.60
CA LEU A 132 27.72 -21.65 14.36
C LEU A 132 28.66 -22.86 14.45
N GLU A 133 29.36 -23.03 15.57
CA GLU A 133 30.22 -24.19 15.86
C GLU A 133 29.41 -25.49 15.94
N GLU A 134 28.28 -25.50 16.65
CA GLU A 134 27.39 -26.66 16.75
C GLU A 134 26.79 -27.09 15.39
N ARG A 135 26.79 -26.18 14.40
CA ARG A 135 26.21 -26.39 13.06
C ARG A 135 27.25 -26.52 11.95
N ASP A 136 28.54 -26.39 12.27
CA ASP A 136 29.64 -26.37 11.30
C ASP A 136 29.42 -25.35 10.16
N THR A 137 28.99 -24.13 10.52
CA THR A 137 28.72 -23.02 9.58
C THR A 137 29.49 -21.77 9.97
N SER A 138 29.57 -20.80 9.05
CA SER A 138 30.21 -19.50 9.28
C SER A 138 29.27 -18.33 8.98
N VAL A 139 29.55 -17.15 9.54
CA VAL A 139 28.78 -15.92 9.27
C VAL A 139 28.71 -15.64 7.77
N ARG A 140 29.82 -15.86 7.04
CA ARG A 140 29.90 -15.70 5.58
C ARG A 140 28.99 -16.68 4.84
N ALA A 141 29.02 -17.96 5.21
CA ALA A 141 28.16 -18.97 4.58
C ALA A 141 26.67 -18.65 4.79
N VAL A 142 26.30 -18.16 5.98
CA VAL A 142 24.93 -17.71 6.27
C VAL A 142 24.54 -16.49 5.44
N GLY A 143 25.44 -15.52 5.29
CA GLY A 143 25.22 -14.35 4.44
C GLY A 143 25.01 -14.71 2.97
N GLU A 144 25.78 -15.67 2.43
CA GLU A 144 25.59 -16.18 1.07
C GLU A 144 24.24 -16.90 0.89
N LYS A 145 23.80 -17.62 1.93
CA LYS A 145 22.47 -18.25 1.97
C LYS A 145 21.34 -17.21 2.01
N TYR A 146 21.53 -16.09 2.71
CA TYR A 146 20.61 -14.96 2.64
C TYR A 146 20.51 -14.42 1.22
N LEU A 147 21.62 -14.14 0.54
CA LEU A 147 21.62 -13.58 -0.82
C LEU A 147 20.97 -14.52 -1.85
N SER A 148 21.14 -15.83 -1.69
CA SER A 148 20.59 -16.81 -2.62
C SER A 148 19.12 -17.15 -2.38
N VAL A 149 18.64 -17.08 -1.14
CA VAL A 149 17.29 -17.54 -0.76
C VAL A 149 16.43 -16.38 -0.28
N VAL A 150 16.84 -15.74 0.82
CA VAL A 150 16.02 -14.77 1.56
C VAL A 150 15.90 -13.43 0.84
N HIS A 151 16.99 -12.98 0.23
CA HIS A 151 17.05 -11.70 -0.48
C HIS A 151 16.05 -11.62 -1.63
N ASN A 152 15.69 -12.76 -2.24
CA ASN A 152 14.71 -12.83 -3.32
C ASN A 152 13.29 -12.44 -2.87
N TYR A 153 12.93 -12.59 -1.59
CA TYR A 153 11.58 -12.28 -1.10
C TYR A 153 11.57 -11.29 0.08
N ALA A 154 12.74 -10.96 0.62
CA ALA A 154 12.93 -9.98 1.67
C ALA A 154 14.32 -9.29 1.52
N PRO A 155 14.50 -8.42 0.51
CA PRO A 155 15.74 -7.66 0.27
C PRO A 155 15.90 -6.51 1.27
N VAL A 156 15.94 -6.85 2.55
CA VAL A 156 16.01 -5.90 3.67
C VAL A 156 17.40 -5.30 3.84
N ILE A 157 18.47 -5.95 3.34
CA ILE A 157 19.86 -5.45 3.36
C ILE A 157 20.48 -5.64 1.95
N SER A 158 21.28 -4.67 1.48
CA SER A 158 21.98 -4.80 0.20
C SER A 158 23.16 -5.76 0.30
N LYS A 159 23.57 -6.30 -0.85
CA LYS A 159 24.75 -7.15 -0.97
C LYS A 159 26.02 -6.47 -0.46
N GLU A 160 26.24 -5.21 -0.84
CA GLU A 160 27.43 -4.45 -0.44
C GLU A 160 27.48 -4.26 1.09
N ARG A 161 26.35 -3.91 1.72
CA ARG A 161 26.27 -3.71 3.17
C ARG A 161 26.44 -5.03 3.92
N LEU A 162 25.87 -6.13 3.42
CA LEU A 162 26.03 -7.45 4.00
C LEU A 162 27.49 -7.94 3.94
N GLU A 163 28.15 -7.78 2.80
CA GLU A 163 29.56 -8.15 2.63
C GLU A 163 30.48 -7.34 3.56
N TRP A 164 30.23 -6.03 3.67
CA TRP A 164 30.96 -5.15 4.58
C TRP A 164 30.82 -5.59 6.05
N ARG A 165 29.60 -5.79 6.53
CA ARG A 165 29.33 -6.22 7.91
C ARG A 165 29.87 -7.62 8.21
N THR A 166 29.89 -8.51 7.23
CA THR A 166 30.48 -9.85 7.35
C THR A 166 31.99 -9.77 7.58
N GLN A 167 32.69 -8.86 6.88
CA GLN A 167 34.12 -8.63 7.07
C GLN A 167 34.43 -8.06 8.46
N GLU A 168 33.62 -7.12 8.96
CA GLU A 168 33.75 -6.59 10.32
C GLU A 168 33.59 -7.71 11.38
N ALA A 169 32.60 -8.60 11.21
CA ALA A 169 32.38 -9.71 12.11
C ALA A 169 33.55 -10.73 12.11
N GLU A 170 34.14 -11.01 10.95
CA GLU A 170 35.36 -11.85 10.84
C GLU A 170 36.59 -11.17 11.47
N GLY A 171 36.64 -9.83 11.45
CA GLY A 171 37.65 -9.01 12.10
C GLY A 171 37.57 -8.94 13.63
N LEU A 172 36.67 -9.73 14.26
CA LEU A 172 36.40 -9.73 15.71
C LEU A 172 35.86 -8.38 16.24
N GLU A 173 35.15 -7.61 15.39
CA GLU A 173 34.38 -6.43 15.82
C GLU A 173 32.89 -6.79 15.95
N PRO A 174 32.39 -7.19 17.14
CA PRO A 174 31.04 -7.72 17.28
C PRO A 174 29.98 -6.62 17.20
N HIS A 175 29.29 -6.51 16.07
CA HIS A 175 28.12 -5.65 15.94
C HIS A 175 26.81 -6.42 16.22
N ALA A 176 26.31 -6.35 17.45
CA ALA A 176 25.21 -7.21 17.92
C ALA A 176 23.92 -7.18 17.06
N PRO A 177 23.40 -6.04 16.56
CA PRO A 177 22.24 -6.02 15.67
C PRO A 177 22.44 -6.87 14.42
N PHE A 178 23.64 -6.82 13.83
CA PHE A 178 24.00 -7.63 12.66
C PHE A 178 24.13 -9.11 13.02
N LEU A 179 24.70 -9.45 14.19
CA LEU A 179 24.78 -10.85 14.64
C LEU A 179 23.38 -11.43 14.93
N ILE A 180 22.44 -10.64 15.43
CA ILE A 180 21.04 -11.03 15.59
C ILE A 180 20.39 -11.23 14.22
N PHE A 181 20.69 -10.38 13.24
CA PHE A 181 20.25 -10.55 11.85
C PHE A 181 20.78 -11.86 11.22
N ILE A 182 22.06 -12.19 11.42
CA ILE A 182 22.63 -13.47 10.98
C ILE A 182 21.93 -14.66 11.67
N SER A 183 21.64 -14.53 12.97
CA SER A 183 20.88 -15.54 13.72
C SER A 183 19.46 -15.74 13.16
N SER A 184 18.80 -14.68 12.69
CA SER A 184 17.45 -14.78 12.12
C SER A 184 17.45 -15.34 10.68
N ILE A 185 18.55 -15.18 9.93
CA ILE A 185 18.75 -15.88 8.65
C ILE A 185 18.91 -17.38 8.87
N LEU A 186 19.72 -17.80 9.85
CA LEU A 186 19.87 -19.21 10.22
C LEU A 186 18.52 -19.84 10.55
N LEU A 187 17.73 -19.15 11.37
CA LEU A 187 16.38 -19.56 11.76
C LEU A 187 15.45 -19.82 10.55
N LEU A 188 15.51 -18.97 9.52
CA LEU A 188 14.67 -19.11 8.33
C LEU A 188 15.15 -20.19 7.35
N THR A 189 16.42 -20.55 7.39
CA THR A 189 17.04 -21.35 6.32
C THR A 189 17.36 -22.79 6.71
N GLU A 190 17.27 -23.15 8.00
CA GLU A 190 17.61 -24.50 8.48
C GLU A 190 16.41 -25.33 8.94
N GLU A 191 15.28 -24.72 9.35
CA GLU A 191 14.14 -25.50 9.86
C GLU A 191 13.10 -25.81 8.76
N PRO A 192 12.91 -27.08 8.38
CA PRO A 192 11.82 -27.45 7.48
C PRO A 192 10.47 -27.27 8.17
N VAL A 193 9.55 -26.61 7.46
CA VAL A 193 8.15 -26.33 7.86
C VAL A 193 7.39 -27.60 8.29
N GLY A 194 7.85 -28.79 7.89
CA GLY A 194 7.20 -30.08 8.17
C GLY A 194 7.42 -30.69 9.57
N SER A 195 8.27 -30.14 10.45
CA SER A 195 8.59 -30.84 11.73
C SER A 195 7.56 -30.66 12.85
N PHE A 196 6.64 -29.69 12.76
CA PHE A 196 5.70 -29.36 13.85
C PHE A 196 4.28 -29.92 13.73
N VAL A 197 3.94 -30.59 12.62
CA VAL A 197 2.61 -31.22 12.45
C VAL A 197 2.42 -32.45 13.37
N SER A 198 3.44 -32.82 14.16
CA SER A 198 3.31 -33.82 15.23
C SER A 198 3.91 -33.33 16.55
N SER A 199 3.24 -32.38 17.21
CA SER A 199 2.83 -32.50 18.62
C SER A 199 2.44 -31.14 19.21
N ASN A 200 1.23 -31.04 19.76
CA ASN A 200 0.75 -29.88 20.54
C ASN A 200 1.49 -29.68 21.89
N ILE A 201 2.71 -30.21 22.06
CA ILE A 201 3.50 -30.20 23.31
C ILE A 201 4.98 -29.86 23.06
N ALA A 202 5.43 -29.65 21.82
CA ALA A 202 6.82 -29.29 21.57
C ALA A 202 7.07 -27.81 21.92
N SER A 203 7.98 -27.58 22.87
CA SER A 203 8.57 -26.27 23.13
C SER A 203 9.10 -25.63 21.84
N PRO A 204 9.03 -24.30 21.68
CA PRO A 204 9.61 -23.66 20.52
C PRO A 204 11.12 -23.96 20.45
N PRO A 205 11.70 -24.10 19.24
CA PRO A 205 13.09 -24.50 19.06
C PRO A 205 14.05 -23.62 19.85
N ASP A 206 15.11 -24.21 20.38
CA ASP A 206 16.08 -23.49 21.22
C ASP A 206 16.79 -22.36 20.45
N LEU A 207 16.92 -22.50 19.12
CA LEU A 207 17.42 -21.46 18.23
C LEU A 207 16.47 -20.24 18.18
N TYR A 208 15.16 -20.48 18.01
CA TYR A 208 14.15 -19.40 18.06
C TYR A 208 14.16 -18.70 19.42
N ARG A 209 14.20 -19.45 20.52
CA ARG A 209 14.25 -18.88 21.88
C ARG A 209 15.46 -17.99 22.07
N THR A 210 16.63 -18.45 21.63
CA THR A 210 17.89 -17.71 21.75
C THR A 210 17.86 -16.46 20.88
N CYS A 211 17.43 -16.58 19.63
CA CYS A 211 17.29 -15.45 18.71
C CYS A 211 16.29 -14.40 19.25
N LYS A 212 15.11 -14.85 19.70
CA LYS A 212 14.07 -13.97 20.25
C LYS A 212 14.51 -13.30 21.55
N HIS A 213 15.19 -14.04 22.43
CA HIS A 213 15.75 -13.50 23.66
C HIS A 213 16.76 -12.38 23.38
N ASN A 214 17.75 -12.65 22.52
CA ASN A 214 18.77 -11.67 22.14
C ASN A 214 18.12 -10.43 21.50
N TYR A 215 17.16 -10.62 20.59
CA TYR A 215 16.41 -9.54 19.95
C TYR A 215 15.65 -8.69 20.98
N THR A 216 14.88 -9.31 21.88
CA THR A 216 14.07 -8.57 22.87
C THR A 216 14.91 -7.87 23.93
N VAL A 217 16.00 -8.48 24.39
CA VAL A 217 16.94 -7.82 25.31
C VAL A 217 17.59 -6.62 24.63
N PHE A 218 18.08 -6.78 23.39
CA PHE A 218 18.72 -5.68 22.67
C PHE A 218 17.74 -4.53 22.37
N LEU A 219 16.51 -4.87 21.97
CA LEU A 219 15.42 -3.92 21.79
C LEU A 219 15.09 -3.13 23.07
N SER A 220 15.21 -3.75 24.24
CA SER A 220 14.81 -3.13 25.52
C SER A 220 15.84 -2.14 26.07
N PHE A 221 17.12 -2.32 25.73
CA PHE A 221 18.23 -1.56 26.33
C PHE A 221 18.93 -0.60 25.36
N ASN A 222 18.76 -0.74 24.05
CA ASN A 222 19.43 0.08 23.04
C ASN A 222 18.47 0.97 22.24
N GLU A 223 19.02 1.98 21.58
CA GLU A 223 18.29 2.81 20.62
C GLU A 223 17.89 2.00 19.38
N PRO A 224 16.73 2.28 18.75
CA PRO A 224 16.31 1.58 17.55
C PRO A 224 17.28 1.86 16.39
N CYS A 225 17.72 0.81 15.70
CA CYS A 225 18.57 0.89 14.51
C CYS A 225 18.01 0.07 13.34
N ILE A 226 18.51 0.34 12.13
CA ILE A 226 18.04 -0.28 10.88
C ILE A 226 18.27 -1.80 10.92
N GLU A 227 19.44 -2.25 11.35
CA GLU A 227 19.79 -3.68 11.43
C GLU A 227 18.90 -4.45 12.41
N LEU A 228 18.45 -3.79 13.48
CA LEU A 228 17.49 -4.38 14.41
C LEU A 228 16.09 -4.50 13.77
N ILE A 229 15.68 -3.52 12.94
CA ILE A 229 14.44 -3.64 12.13
C ILE A 229 14.56 -4.80 11.15
N GLN A 230 15.66 -4.90 10.42
CA GLN A 230 15.93 -5.97 9.46
C GLN A 230 15.85 -7.35 10.15
N ALA A 231 16.48 -7.50 11.31
CA ALA A 231 16.42 -8.74 12.10
C ALA A 231 14.99 -9.06 12.57
N GLY A 232 14.26 -8.06 13.08
CA GLY A 232 12.90 -8.22 13.55
C GLY A 232 11.91 -8.61 12.45
N VAL A 233 12.07 -8.08 11.23
CA VAL A 233 11.27 -8.46 10.06
C VAL A 233 11.45 -9.93 9.71
N LEU A 234 12.70 -10.44 9.71
CA LEU A 234 12.98 -11.85 9.45
C LEU A 234 12.43 -12.77 10.57
N ILE A 235 12.51 -12.35 11.83
CA ILE A 235 11.91 -13.09 12.96
C ILE A 235 10.39 -13.13 12.83
N ALA A 236 9.75 -12.02 12.47
CA ALA A 236 8.30 -11.96 12.25
C ALA A 236 7.86 -12.87 11.09
N LEU A 237 8.69 -12.96 10.04
CA LEU A 237 8.45 -13.86 8.92
C LEU A 237 8.51 -15.33 9.37
N TYR A 238 9.50 -15.69 10.18
CA TYR A 238 9.58 -17.03 10.76
C TYR A 238 8.38 -17.33 11.66
N GLU A 239 8.04 -16.43 12.59
CA GLU A 239 6.89 -16.59 13.49
C GLU A 239 5.60 -16.78 12.70
N HIS A 240 5.45 -16.05 11.59
CA HIS A 240 4.30 -16.22 10.71
C HIS A 240 4.32 -17.57 9.99
N ALA A 241 5.47 -17.97 9.43
CA ALA A 241 5.66 -19.26 8.76
C ALA A 241 5.41 -20.46 9.69
N GLN A 242 5.70 -20.31 10.97
CA GLN A 242 5.43 -21.31 12.01
C GLN A 242 4.01 -21.20 12.62
N CYS A 243 3.10 -20.45 11.98
CA CYS A 243 1.73 -20.27 12.45
C CYS A 243 1.62 -19.65 13.88
N MET A 244 2.66 -18.93 14.36
CA MET A 244 2.71 -18.21 15.65
C MET A 244 2.12 -16.79 15.56
N GLY A 245 0.86 -16.68 15.12
CA GLY A 245 0.25 -15.40 14.69
C GLY A 245 0.30 -14.25 15.71
N SER A 246 0.11 -14.53 17.02
CA SER A 246 0.18 -13.48 18.06
C SER A 246 1.60 -12.93 18.24
N GLN A 247 2.63 -13.78 18.13
CA GLN A 247 4.02 -13.35 18.24
C GLN A 247 4.42 -12.57 17.00
N ALA A 248 4.08 -13.08 15.81
CA ALA A 248 4.33 -12.41 14.54
C ALA A 248 3.74 -10.99 14.51
N TYR A 249 2.50 -10.83 15.00
CA TYR A 249 1.82 -9.53 15.12
C TYR A 249 2.56 -8.54 16.02
N LEU A 250 3.02 -9.00 17.20
CA LEU A 250 3.75 -8.14 18.13
C LEU A 250 5.12 -7.74 17.57
N THR A 251 5.82 -8.67 16.93
CA THR A 251 7.15 -8.45 16.35
C THR A 251 7.08 -7.45 15.19
N ILE A 252 6.17 -7.67 14.23
CA ILE A 252 6.05 -6.78 13.07
C ILE A 252 5.57 -5.38 13.47
N GLY A 253 4.63 -5.29 14.41
CA GLY A 253 4.17 -4.00 14.95
C GLY A 253 5.24 -3.26 15.74
N THR A 254 6.22 -3.98 16.32
CA THR A 254 7.39 -3.36 16.96
C THR A 254 8.36 -2.81 15.92
N CYS A 255 8.62 -3.57 14.85
CA CYS A 255 9.46 -3.12 13.72
C CYS A 255 8.91 -1.83 13.08
N ALA A 256 7.60 -1.78 12.85
CA ALA A 256 6.93 -0.59 12.30
C ALA A 256 7.10 0.64 13.21
N ARG A 257 6.99 0.47 14.54
CA ARG A 257 7.19 1.56 15.52
C ARG A 257 8.65 2.02 15.57
N MET A 258 9.61 1.10 15.47
CA MET A 258 11.03 1.44 15.37
C MET A 258 11.34 2.22 14.09
N ALA A 259 10.80 1.80 12.95
CA ALA A 259 10.95 2.53 11.67
C ALA A 259 10.42 3.97 11.76
N GLY A 260 9.29 4.17 12.44
CA GLY A 260 8.77 5.49 12.74
C GLY A 260 9.67 6.31 13.67
N ALA A 261 10.24 5.71 14.71
CA ALA A 261 11.12 6.39 15.66
C ALA A 261 12.46 6.85 15.05
N ILE A 262 13.00 6.09 14.08
CA ILE A 262 14.24 6.45 13.35
C ILE A 262 13.98 7.54 12.29
N GLY A 263 12.72 7.78 11.91
CA GLY A 263 12.38 8.75 10.85
C GLY A 263 12.49 8.21 9.43
N LEU A 264 12.52 6.88 9.25
CA LEU A 264 12.53 6.22 7.93
C LEU A 264 11.30 6.63 7.07
N LEU A 265 10.19 6.96 7.74
CA LEU A 265 8.94 7.39 7.13
C LEU A 265 8.99 8.84 6.58
N SER A 266 9.87 9.69 7.11
CA SER A 266 10.03 11.10 6.70
C SER A 266 11.08 11.31 5.61
N ALA A 267 12.11 10.46 5.53
CA ALA A 267 13.14 10.55 4.50
C ALA A 267 12.63 10.19 3.10
N THR A 268 11.66 9.27 3.04
CA THR A 268 11.04 8.77 1.80
C THR A 268 9.99 9.71 1.21
N SER A 269 9.44 10.65 2.00
CA SER A 269 8.46 11.65 1.54
C SER A 269 9.08 12.91 0.94
N SER A 270 10.40 13.11 1.05
CA SER A 270 11.12 14.28 0.53
C SER A 270 11.74 14.12 -0.87
N VAL A 271 11.60 12.96 -1.53
CA VAL A 271 12.36 12.63 -2.75
C VAL A 271 11.42 12.34 -3.93
N SER A 272 10.82 13.39 -4.48
CA SER A 272 10.11 13.35 -5.77
C SER A 272 10.98 13.83 -6.95
N SER A 273 12.31 13.97 -6.80
CA SER A 273 13.10 14.72 -7.80
C SER A 273 14.59 14.37 -7.97
N SER A 274 15.03 13.11 -7.85
CA SER A 274 16.38 12.75 -8.34
C SER A 274 16.53 11.31 -8.84
N SER A 275 16.95 11.19 -10.09
CA SER A 275 17.02 9.98 -10.92
C SER A 275 18.25 9.07 -10.69
N LYS A 276 18.79 9.04 -9.47
CA LYS A 276 19.76 8.01 -9.03
C LYS A 276 19.52 7.70 -7.56
N LEU A 277 18.79 6.62 -7.29
CA LEU A 277 18.56 6.11 -5.94
C LEU A 277 19.89 5.55 -5.42
N GLY A 278 20.42 6.08 -4.33
CA GLY A 278 21.59 5.48 -3.68
C GLY A 278 21.21 4.19 -2.95
N ASN A 279 22.13 3.22 -2.87
CA ASN A 279 21.90 1.89 -2.28
C ASN A 279 21.26 1.92 -0.88
N SER A 280 21.49 2.97 -0.07
CA SER A 280 20.88 3.12 1.27
C SER A 280 19.39 3.45 1.24
N LEU A 281 18.90 4.20 0.24
CA LEU A 281 17.50 4.63 0.16
C LEU A 281 16.61 3.51 -0.41
N GLU A 282 17.19 2.66 -1.26
CA GLU A 282 16.55 1.44 -1.74
C GLU A 282 16.31 0.45 -0.60
N GLU A 283 17.32 0.23 0.26
CA GLU A 283 17.17 -0.59 1.47
C GLU A 283 16.05 -0.08 2.40
N GLU A 284 16.01 1.21 2.67
CA GLU A 284 14.99 1.81 3.54
C GLU A 284 13.57 1.61 2.98
N THR A 285 13.42 1.76 1.66
CA THR A 285 12.15 1.55 0.96
C THR A 285 11.73 0.08 1.00
N ASN A 286 12.67 -0.84 0.74
CA ASN A 286 12.42 -2.27 0.76
C ASN A 286 12.03 -2.76 2.16
N ILE A 287 12.68 -2.26 3.22
CA ILE A 287 12.32 -2.59 4.60
C ILE A 287 10.87 -2.18 4.89
N LEU A 288 10.47 -0.97 4.52
CA LEU A 288 9.10 -0.48 4.73
C LEU A 288 8.07 -1.31 3.95
N LEU A 289 8.41 -1.71 2.72
CA LEU A 289 7.55 -2.53 1.87
C LEU A 289 7.35 -3.94 2.47
N VAL A 290 8.43 -4.58 2.92
CA VAL A 290 8.33 -5.90 3.57
C VAL A 290 7.54 -5.81 4.87
N ILE A 291 7.74 -4.76 5.69
CA ILE A 291 6.94 -4.52 6.90
C ILE A 291 5.45 -4.40 6.55
N TYR A 292 5.13 -3.61 5.52
CA TYR A 292 3.76 -3.39 5.09
C TYR A 292 3.08 -4.68 4.66
N ILE A 293 3.70 -5.43 3.74
CA ILE A 293 3.10 -6.66 3.20
C ILE A 293 2.94 -7.70 4.30
N LEU A 294 3.97 -7.92 5.12
CA LEU A 294 3.95 -8.91 6.18
C LEU A 294 2.89 -8.60 7.25
N ASP A 295 2.75 -7.33 7.64
CA ASP A 295 1.69 -6.88 8.56
C ASP A 295 0.27 -7.20 8.02
N ARG A 296 0.04 -6.97 6.72
CA ARG A 296 -1.23 -7.30 6.08
C ARG A 296 -1.52 -8.81 6.10
N HIS A 297 -0.55 -9.64 5.76
CA HIS A 297 -0.71 -11.10 5.75
C HIS A 297 -0.97 -11.66 7.15
N ILE A 298 -0.21 -11.21 8.15
CA ILE A 298 -0.40 -11.62 9.55
C ILE A 298 -1.83 -11.29 10.03
N LYS A 299 -2.37 -10.13 9.62
CA LYS A 299 -3.72 -9.71 10.00
C LYS A 299 -4.84 -10.49 9.30
N ILE A 300 -4.63 -10.93 8.05
CA ILE A 300 -5.56 -11.84 7.36
C ILE A 300 -5.64 -13.16 8.12
N ALA A 301 -4.49 -13.74 8.49
CA ALA A 301 -4.41 -14.99 9.23
C ALA A 301 -4.96 -14.85 10.66
N SER A 302 -4.64 -13.77 11.38
CA SER A 302 -5.04 -13.59 12.78
C SER A 302 -6.55 -13.40 12.96
N ARG A 303 -7.27 -12.88 11.94
CA ARG A 303 -8.73 -12.78 12.00
C ARG A 303 -9.42 -14.14 11.87
N VAL A 304 -8.82 -15.10 11.16
CA VAL A 304 -9.29 -16.48 11.10
C VAL A 304 -9.11 -17.17 12.46
N VAL A 305 -7.99 -16.91 13.13
CA VAL A 305 -7.70 -17.43 14.48
C VAL A 305 -8.54 -16.75 15.58
N MET A 306 -8.76 -15.43 15.51
CA MET A 306 -9.57 -14.69 16.49
C MET A 306 -11.07 -14.95 16.35
N LYS A 307 -11.58 -15.30 15.17
CA LYS A 307 -12.97 -15.81 15.04
C LYS A 307 -13.18 -17.04 15.91
N HIS A 308 -12.19 -17.93 15.94
CA HIS A 308 -12.15 -19.13 16.78
C HIS A 308 -12.15 -18.82 18.30
N ILE A 309 -11.56 -17.69 18.72
CA ILE A 309 -11.48 -17.30 20.15
C ILE A 309 -12.73 -16.51 20.59
N ILE A 310 -13.36 -15.76 19.69
CA ILE A 310 -14.61 -15.04 19.99
C ILE A 310 -15.79 -16.02 20.08
N ASP A 311 -15.80 -17.08 19.28
CA ASP A 311 -16.84 -18.12 19.36
C ASP A 311 -16.76 -18.89 20.70
N ASP A 312 -15.58 -19.05 21.30
CA ASP A 312 -15.39 -19.70 22.62
C ASP A 312 -15.75 -18.81 23.83
N TYR A 313 -15.96 -17.50 23.63
CA TYR A 313 -16.55 -16.63 24.66
C TYR A 313 -18.08 -16.46 24.51
N SER A 314 -18.69 -17.11 23.53
CA SER A 314 -20.12 -16.99 23.22
C SER A 314 -20.95 -18.21 23.65
N GLN A 315 -20.84 -18.62 24.92
CA GLN A 315 -21.85 -19.49 25.55
C GLN A 315 -23.20 -18.79 25.81
N ILE A 316 -23.56 -17.73 25.08
CA ILE A 316 -24.93 -17.21 25.05
C ILE A 316 -25.34 -16.92 23.61
N THR A 317 -26.24 -17.77 23.11
CA THR A 317 -27.14 -17.66 21.95
C THR A 317 -26.69 -18.11 20.54
N LYS A 318 -27.03 -19.39 20.31
CA LYS A 318 -27.43 -20.12 19.08
C LYS A 318 -26.40 -20.29 17.94
N PRO A 319 -26.08 -21.55 17.57
CA PRO A 319 -25.13 -21.88 16.52
C PRO A 319 -25.76 -21.68 15.13
N SER A 320 -25.08 -20.95 14.24
CA SER A 320 -25.28 -21.11 12.80
C SER A 320 -24.16 -22.02 12.27
N THR A 321 -24.56 -23.18 11.77
CA THR A 321 -23.67 -24.19 11.20
C THR A 321 -23.25 -23.77 9.79
N VAL A 322 -22.05 -23.22 9.64
CA VAL A 322 -21.35 -23.18 8.35
C VAL A 322 -20.04 -23.96 8.52
N PRO A 323 -19.83 -25.07 7.78
CA PRO A 323 -18.62 -25.85 7.91
C PRO A 323 -17.44 -25.09 7.25
N VAL A 324 -16.51 -24.60 8.06
CA VAL A 324 -15.25 -24.02 7.58
C VAL A 324 -14.20 -25.12 7.51
N LYS A 325 -13.64 -25.33 6.31
CA LYS A 325 -12.43 -26.16 6.15
C LYS A 325 -11.27 -25.44 6.84
N SER A 326 -10.67 -26.08 7.83
CA SER A 326 -9.45 -25.64 8.51
C SER A 326 -8.33 -25.32 7.51
N LEU A 327 -7.72 -24.12 7.61
CA LEU A 327 -6.49 -23.79 6.86
C LEU A 327 -5.42 -24.85 7.15
N LYS A 328 -4.76 -25.35 6.12
CA LYS A 328 -3.64 -26.30 6.25
C LYS A 328 -2.33 -25.49 6.15
N CYS A 329 -1.65 -25.34 7.30
CA CYS A 329 -0.49 -24.45 7.55
C CYS A 329 0.64 -24.47 6.47
N GLU A 330 0.82 -25.55 5.69
CA GLU A 330 1.85 -25.61 4.63
C GLU A 330 1.45 -24.93 3.31
N ALA A 331 0.19 -25.05 2.87
CA ALA A 331 -0.22 -24.52 1.57
C ALA A 331 -0.26 -22.98 1.56
N ASP A 332 -0.65 -22.39 2.69
CA ASP A 332 -0.79 -20.95 2.84
C ASP A 332 0.57 -20.24 3.01
N CYS A 333 1.55 -20.87 3.69
CA CYS A 333 2.91 -20.31 3.83
C CYS A 333 3.69 -20.30 2.49
N CYS A 334 3.60 -21.38 1.70
CA CYS A 334 4.17 -21.39 0.35
C CYS A 334 3.49 -20.36 -0.57
N ASP A 335 2.17 -20.18 -0.46
CA ASP A 335 1.41 -19.17 -1.22
C ASP A 335 1.82 -17.74 -0.84
N ILE A 336 2.11 -17.47 0.44
CA ILE A 336 2.61 -16.15 0.91
C ILE A 336 3.99 -15.84 0.35
N MET A 337 4.91 -16.82 0.37
CA MET A 337 6.27 -16.64 -0.14
C MET A 337 6.28 -16.46 -1.66
N VAL A 338 5.45 -17.22 -2.39
CA VAL A 338 5.24 -17.06 -3.84
C VAL A 338 4.59 -15.71 -4.16
N ARG A 339 3.63 -15.23 -3.34
CA ARG A 339 3.03 -13.90 -3.51
C ARG A 339 4.00 -12.78 -3.19
N LEU A 340 4.80 -12.86 -2.14
CA LEU A 340 5.86 -11.90 -1.82
C LEU A 340 6.89 -11.80 -2.97
N GLN A 341 7.32 -12.94 -3.50
CA GLN A 341 8.19 -13.03 -4.69
C GLN A 341 7.55 -12.37 -5.91
N THR A 342 6.25 -12.62 -6.14
CA THR A 342 5.49 -12.03 -7.24
C THR A 342 5.30 -10.51 -7.06
N ILE A 343 5.07 -10.03 -5.84
CA ILE A 343 4.90 -8.61 -5.50
C ILE A 343 6.22 -7.86 -5.64
N LEU A 344 7.35 -8.43 -5.18
CA LEU A 344 8.64 -7.74 -5.17
C LEU A 344 9.42 -7.84 -6.48
N GLY A 345 8.97 -8.66 -7.42
CA GLY A 345 9.58 -8.71 -8.74
C GLY A 345 10.57 -9.83 -8.98
N PHE A 346 10.74 -10.75 -8.03
CA PHE A 346 11.84 -11.72 -8.03
C PHE A 346 11.31 -13.13 -8.26
N SER A 347 11.62 -13.73 -9.42
CA SER A 347 11.35 -15.13 -9.71
C SER A 347 12.59 -15.99 -9.45
N ALA A 348 12.40 -17.24 -9.05
CA ALA A 348 13.47 -18.24 -8.89
C ALA A 348 14.12 -18.68 -10.23
N SER A 349 13.68 -18.15 -11.38
CA SER A 349 14.24 -18.42 -12.70
C SER A 349 14.81 -17.15 -13.33
N ALA A 350 16.01 -17.27 -13.89
CA ALA A 350 16.91 -16.17 -14.25
C ALA A 350 16.49 -15.30 -15.46
N ASP A 351 15.25 -15.35 -15.96
CA ASP A 351 14.89 -14.72 -17.25
C ASP A 351 13.51 -14.02 -17.29
N ILE A 352 13.07 -13.37 -16.20
CA ILE A 352 11.92 -12.45 -16.26
C ILE A 352 12.42 -11.04 -15.92
N PRO A 353 12.15 -10.01 -16.74
CA PRO A 353 12.56 -8.64 -16.43
C PRO A 353 12.00 -8.22 -15.07
N SER A 354 12.79 -7.49 -14.28
CA SER A 354 12.36 -6.82 -13.06
C SER A 354 10.91 -6.30 -13.22
N LEU A 355 9.97 -6.77 -12.40
CA LEU A 355 8.58 -6.33 -12.51
C LEU A 355 8.54 -4.80 -12.45
N SER A 356 7.85 -4.18 -13.40
CA SER A 356 7.67 -2.72 -13.40
C SER A 356 6.97 -2.30 -12.12
N ALA A 357 7.24 -1.08 -11.64
CA ALA A 357 6.59 -0.54 -10.45
C ALA A 357 5.06 -0.75 -10.49
N ASP A 358 4.44 -0.61 -11.66
CA ASP A 358 3.00 -0.78 -11.88
C ASP A 358 2.49 -2.20 -11.60
N ALA A 359 3.32 -3.23 -11.81
CA ALA A 359 2.94 -4.60 -11.52
C ALA A 359 3.01 -4.92 -10.01
N ILE A 360 3.99 -4.35 -9.31
CA ILE A 360 4.07 -4.35 -7.83
C ILE A 360 2.80 -3.68 -7.26
N TRP A 361 2.40 -2.54 -7.83
CA TRP A 361 1.19 -1.80 -7.45
C TRP A 361 -0.11 -2.58 -7.65
N ASN A 362 -0.27 -3.24 -8.80
CA ASN A 362 -1.45 -4.05 -9.07
C ASN A 362 -1.64 -5.19 -8.06
N HIS A 363 -0.53 -5.72 -7.55
CA HIS A 363 -0.53 -6.80 -6.58
C HIS A 363 -0.85 -6.29 -5.17
N ILE A 364 -0.31 -5.13 -4.77
CA ILE A 364 -0.68 -4.43 -3.53
C ILE A 364 -2.16 -4.04 -3.56
N GLY A 365 -2.65 -3.48 -4.66
CA GLY A 365 -4.07 -3.12 -4.82
C GLY A 365 -4.99 -4.35 -4.76
N ALA A 366 -4.57 -5.49 -5.31
CA ALA A 366 -5.31 -6.74 -5.18
C ALA A 366 -5.38 -7.24 -3.73
N LEU A 367 -4.30 -7.09 -2.96
CA LEU A 367 -4.26 -7.44 -1.54
C LEU A 367 -5.19 -6.53 -0.71
N GLU A 368 -5.20 -5.24 -1.00
CA GLU A 368 -6.11 -4.28 -0.34
C GLU A 368 -7.58 -4.55 -0.69
N ALA A 369 -7.88 -4.87 -1.95
CA ALA A 369 -9.22 -5.27 -2.37
C ALA A 369 -9.69 -6.55 -1.65
N GLN A 370 -8.80 -7.54 -1.47
CA GLN A 370 -9.10 -8.75 -0.68
C GLN A 370 -9.34 -8.43 0.81
N LEU A 371 -8.56 -7.51 1.40
CA LEU A 371 -8.76 -7.08 2.78
C LEU A 371 -10.11 -6.34 2.97
N GLN A 372 -10.47 -5.50 2.00
CA GLN A 372 -11.75 -4.79 1.97
C GLN A 372 -12.92 -5.77 1.81
N SER A 373 -12.82 -6.76 0.92
CA SER A 373 -13.86 -7.78 0.73
C SER A 373 -14.07 -8.66 1.96
N LEU A 374 -13.01 -8.89 2.74
CA LEU A 374 -13.08 -9.59 4.03
C LEU A 374 -13.67 -8.72 5.16
N LYS A 375 -14.12 -7.48 4.89
CA LYS A 375 -14.60 -6.49 5.88
C LYS A 375 -13.59 -6.26 7.01
N VAL A 376 -12.29 -6.33 6.73
CA VAL A 376 -11.24 -6.01 7.72
C VAL A 376 -11.12 -4.50 7.80
N ILE A 377 -12.09 -3.86 8.46
CA ILE A 377 -12.07 -2.43 8.75
C ILE A 377 -11.18 -2.20 9.98
N PHE A 378 -10.21 -1.31 9.85
CA PHE A 378 -9.24 -1.01 10.89
C PHE A 378 -9.74 0.01 11.91
N TRP A 379 -9.56 -0.32 13.18
CA TRP A 379 -9.65 0.61 14.31
C TRP A 379 -8.40 0.42 15.17
N ASP A 380 -7.58 1.46 15.33
CA ASP A 380 -6.64 1.57 16.46
C ASP A 380 -7.42 2.16 17.65
N HIS A 381 -7.16 1.67 18.87
CA HIS A 381 -7.65 2.22 20.14
C HIS A 381 -7.44 3.73 20.35
N ARG A 382 -6.60 4.42 19.54
CA ARG A 382 -6.39 5.87 19.58
C ARG A 382 -6.77 6.65 18.31
N GLY A 383 -7.26 5.99 17.25
CA GLY A 383 -7.70 6.70 16.03
C GLY A 383 -6.60 7.54 15.34
N ASP A 384 -5.32 7.25 15.57
CA ASP A 384 -4.20 7.97 14.95
C ASP A 384 -3.72 7.23 13.68
N PHE A 385 -3.93 7.88 12.54
CA PHE A 385 -3.70 7.34 11.18
C PHE A 385 -2.29 7.61 10.66
N SER A 386 -1.39 8.20 11.45
CA SER A 386 -0.15 8.82 10.98
C SER A 386 0.82 7.89 10.23
N TRP A 387 1.11 6.68 10.72
CA TRP A 387 2.08 5.79 10.07
C TRP A 387 1.50 5.04 8.86
N HIS A 388 0.22 4.63 8.93
CA HIS A 388 -0.52 4.07 7.79
C HIS A 388 -0.57 5.10 6.67
N ARG A 389 -0.85 6.36 7.03
CA ARG A 389 -0.84 7.48 6.10
C ARG A 389 0.56 7.72 5.57
N CYS A 390 1.63 7.73 6.35
CA CYS A 390 2.99 7.95 5.84
C CYS A 390 3.47 6.88 4.84
N ILE A 391 3.28 5.59 5.14
CA ILE A 391 3.61 4.52 4.18
C ILE A 391 2.69 4.63 2.98
N ALA A 392 1.37 4.69 3.19
CA ALA A 392 0.41 4.90 2.12
C ALA A 392 0.55 6.27 1.44
N THR A 393 1.30 7.27 1.92
CA THR A 393 1.43 8.59 1.28
C THR A 393 2.77 8.74 0.56
N VAL A 394 3.80 8.03 1.00
CA VAL A 394 5.00 7.72 0.20
C VAL A 394 4.62 6.83 -1.00
N PHE A 395 3.59 6.00 -0.83
CA PHE A 395 3.15 5.03 -1.81
C PHE A 395 1.85 5.41 -2.58
N ALA A 396 0.95 6.26 -2.06
CA ALA A 396 -0.29 6.70 -2.74
C ALA A 396 -0.16 7.97 -3.58
N ASP A 397 1.04 8.53 -3.78
CA ASP A 397 1.20 9.58 -4.80
C ASP A 397 0.85 9.08 -6.22
N LYS A 398 0.68 7.75 -6.41
CA LYS A 398 0.15 7.11 -7.62
C LYS A 398 -1.26 6.49 -7.50
N MET A 399 -1.85 6.39 -6.32
CA MET A 399 -3.19 5.81 -6.10
C MET A 399 -4.24 6.90 -5.91
N ALA A 400 -4.87 7.32 -7.01
CA ALA A 400 -5.97 8.28 -6.95
C ALA A 400 -7.27 7.62 -6.46
N ILE A 401 -7.91 8.22 -5.44
CA ILE A 401 -9.31 7.93 -5.08
C ILE A 401 -10.21 8.69 -6.06
N LEU A 402 -10.98 7.95 -6.85
CA LEU A 402 -11.81 8.47 -7.93
C LEU A 402 -13.28 8.42 -7.55
N ALA A 403 -13.98 9.54 -7.67
CA ALA A 403 -15.43 9.60 -7.54
C ALA A 403 -16.08 9.87 -8.89
N VAL A 404 -16.93 8.96 -9.37
CA VAL A 404 -17.66 9.11 -10.64
C VAL A 404 -19.11 9.48 -10.36
N SER A 405 -19.51 10.73 -10.64
CA SER A 405 -20.92 11.15 -10.59
C SER A 405 -21.62 10.79 -11.90
N GLY A 406 -22.80 10.17 -11.78
CA GLY A 406 -23.47 9.55 -12.93
C GLY A 406 -22.86 8.22 -13.37
N GLY A 407 -22.03 7.58 -12.52
CA GLY A 407 -21.34 6.33 -12.84
C GLY A 407 -22.24 5.12 -13.15
N THR A 408 -23.53 5.17 -12.79
CA THR A 408 -24.53 4.16 -13.18
C THR A 408 -25.19 4.45 -14.53
N GLY A 409 -24.97 5.65 -15.08
CA GLY A 409 -25.52 6.10 -16.36
C GLY A 409 -24.71 5.63 -17.55
N LYS A 410 -25.12 6.08 -18.75
CA LYS A 410 -24.62 5.65 -20.06
C LYS A 410 -23.09 5.64 -20.16
N LEU A 411 -22.46 6.81 -20.34
CA LEU A 411 -21.00 6.92 -20.42
C LEU A 411 -20.33 6.62 -19.06
N GLY A 412 -20.95 7.02 -17.95
CA GLY A 412 -20.43 6.77 -16.60
C GLY A 412 -20.13 5.31 -16.31
N ARG A 413 -20.99 4.39 -16.77
CA ARG A 413 -20.79 2.96 -16.58
C ARG A 413 -19.61 2.42 -17.38
N ALA A 414 -19.41 2.91 -18.62
CA ALA A 414 -18.23 2.58 -19.41
C ALA A 414 -16.94 3.06 -18.72
N VAL A 415 -16.96 4.27 -18.14
CA VAL A 415 -15.85 4.84 -17.37
C VAL A 415 -15.53 3.99 -16.14
N VAL A 416 -16.54 3.61 -15.35
CA VAL A 416 -16.36 2.73 -14.18
C VAL A 416 -15.75 1.38 -14.56
N GLU A 417 -16.22 0.77 -15.65
CA GLU A 417 -15.66 -0.51 -16.13
C GLU A 417 -14.21 -0.38 -16.61
N ALA A 418 -13.86 0.71 -17.29
CA ALA A 418 -12.48 0.96 -17.71
C ALA A 418 -11.54 1.09 -16.51
N PHE A 419 -12.00 1.75 -15.43
CA PHE A 419 -11.22 1.83 -14.20
C PHE A 419 -11.09 0.50 -13.47
N LYS A 420 -12.13 -0.34 -13.46
CA LYS A 420 -12.06 -1.69 -12.85
C LYS A 420 -10.94 -2.54 -13.47
N ASN A 421 -10.71 -2.39 -14.77
CA ASN A 421 -9.64 -3.11 -15.47
C ASN A 421 -8.23 -2.59 -15.11
N LYS A 422 -8.12 -1.33 -14.66
CA LYS A 422 -6.88 -0.71 -14.16
C LYS A 422 -6.89 -0.73 -12.63
N LYS A 423 -6.46 -1.85 -12.01
CA LYS A 423 -6.41 -2.07 -10.55
C LYS A 423 -5.53 -1.07 -9.75
N SER A 424 -5.02 -0.02 -10.40
CA SER A 424 -4.17 1.02 -9.83
C SER A 424 -4.93 2.16 -9.14
N HIS A 425 -6.26 2.14 -9.11
CA HIS A 425 -7.08 3.22 -8.54
C HIS A 425 -8.25 2.67 -7.72
N SER A 426 -8.57 3.33 -6.59
CA SER A 426 -9.80 3.05 -5.83
C SER A 426 -10.94 3.89 -6.39
N VAL A 427 -11.98 3.24 -6.92
CA VAL A 427 -13.11 3.90 -7.60
C VAL A 427 -14.37 3.83 -6.76
N PHE A 428 -15.08 4.95 -6.68
CA PHE A 428 -16.34 5.12 -5.98
C PHE A 428 -17.36 5.75 -6.93
N ILE A 429 -18.61 5.27 -6.90
CA ILE A 429 -19.70 5.86 -7.67
C ILE A 429 -20.51 6.78 -6.75
N LEU A 430 -20.64 8.04 -7.16
CA LEU A 430 -21.53 9.00 -6.50
C LEU A 430 -22.94 8.88 -7.09
N ALA A 431 -23.89 8.45 -6.25
CA ALA A 431 -25.30 8.36 -6.59
C ALA A 431 -26.17 9.14 -5.59
N ARG A 432 -27.39 9.50 -6.02
CA ARG A 432 -28.37 10.20 -5.16
C ARG A 432 -28.96 9.31 -4.07
N SER A 433 -28.82 7.99 -4.21
CA SER A 433 -29.26 6.96 -3.26
C SER A 433 -28.32 5.75 -3.36
N THR A 434 -28.13 5.01 -2.26
CA THR A 434 -27.44 3.72 -2.29
C THR A 434 -28.26 2.72 -3.12
N ASN A 435 -27.58 1.84 -3.87
CA ASN A 435 -28.23 0.73 -4.58
C ASN A 435 -27.32 -0.50 -4.46
N ASP A 436 -27.63 -1.35 -3.48
CA ASP A 436 -26.77 -2.47 -3.12
C ASP A 436 -26.70 -3.52 -4.25
N GLU A 437 -27.78 -3.74 -5.00
CA GLU A 437 -27.81 -4.66 -6.16
C GLU A 437 -26.91 -4.19 -7.32
N LEU A 438 -26.94 -2.89 -7.64
CA LEU A 438 -26.04 -2.31 -8.65
C LEU A 438 -24.60 -2.25 -8.14
N SER A 439 -24.38 -2.05 -6.84
CA SER A 439 -23.06 -2.09 -6.21
C SER A 439 -22.44 -3.48 -6.31
N GLU A 440 -23.23 -4.54 -6.07
CA GLU A 440 -22.82 -5.94 -6.22
C GLU A 440 -22.58 -6.33 -7.68
N THR A 441 -23.45 -5.87 -8.60
CA THR A 441 -23.31 -6.14 -10.03
C THR A 441 -22.06 -5.48 -10.64
N LEU A 442 -21.75 -4.26 -10.22
CA LEU A 442 -20.59 -3.50 -10.72
C LEU A 442 -19.30 -3.86 -9.95
N ASP A 443 -19.42 -4.44 -8.74
CA ASP A 443 -18.32 -4.71 -7.81
C ASP A 443 -17.57 -3.42 -7.43
N VAL A 444 -18.32 -2.33 -7.26
CA VAL A 444 -17.81 -0.99 -6.94
C VAL A 444 -18.73 -0.34 -5.91
N PRO A 445 -18.22 0.27 -4.82
CA PRO A 445 -19.07 0.88 -3.80
C PRO A 445 -19.83 2.09 -4.35
N ILE A 446 -21.15 2.10 -4.14
CA ILE A 446 -22.01 3.26 -4.39
C ILE A 446 -22.19 4.02 -3.07
N ILE A 447 -21.51 5.16 -2.92
CA ILE A 447 -21.47 5.90 -1.66
C ILE A 447 -22.25 7.21 -1.78
N PRO A 448 -23.13 7.53 -0.81
CA PRO A 448 -23.65 8.87 -0.66
C PRO A 448 -22.53 9.77 -0.10
N VAL A 449 -21.86 10.47 -1.03
CA VAL A 449 -20.94 11.60 -0.82
C VAL A 449 -20.10 11.54 0.47
N ASP A 450 -18.90 10.96 0.39
CA ASP A 450 -17.76 11.50 1.14
C ASP A 450 -16.38 11.11 0.57
N TYR A 451 -15.47 12.08 0.58
CA TYR A 451 -14.02 12.09 0.28
C TYR A 451 -13.50 11.44 -1.03
N SER A 452 -13.07 12.27 -2.00
CA SER A 452 -12.34 11.81 -3.20
C SER A 452 -11.27 12.80 -3.70
N ASN A 453 -10.20 12.29 -4.29
CA ASN A 453 -9.09 13.09 -4.81
C ASN A 453 -9.38 13.67 -6.20
N THR A 454 -10.13 12.93 -7.03
CA THR A 454 -10.56 13.34 -8.37
C THR A 454 -12.02 13.03 -8.59
N VAL A 455 -12.79 14.01 -9.10
CA VAL A 455 -14.21 13.83 -9.42
C VAL A 455 -14.43 13.85 -10.93
N ILE A 456 -15.12 12.83 -11.45
CA ILE A 456 -15.51 12.72 -12.86
C ILE A 456 -17.02 12.78 -12.96
N SER A 457 -17.54 13.78 -13.67
CA SER A 457 -18.98 13.91 -13.89
C SER A 457 -19.38 13.45 -15.28
N THR A 458 -20.31 12.51 -15.33
CA THR A 458 -20.90 11.96 -16.57
C THR A 458 -22.42 12.18 -16.61
N VAL A 459 -22.91 13.12 -15.80
CA VAL A 459 -24.33 13.46 -15.72
C VAL A 459 -24.75 14.15 -17.01
N PRO A 460 -25.74 13.63 -17.75
CA PRO A 460 -26.15 14.26 -18.99
C PRO A 460 -26.82 15.61 -18.70
N MET A 461 -26.30 16.67 -19.33
CA MET A 461 -26.77 18.04 -19.17
C MET A 461 -27.92 18.32 -20.14
N PHE A 462 -29.15 18.01 -19.75
CA PHE A 462 -30.35 18.25 -20.57
C PHE A 462 -31.17 19.46 -20.12
N ASP A 463 -31.00 19.90 -18.87
CA ASP A 463 -31.80 20.95 -18.25
C ASP A 463 -30.97 21.79 -17.26
N GLU A 464 -31.59 22.85 -16.74
CA GLU A 464 -30.99 23.73 -15.74
C GLU A 464 -30.70 22.97 -14.43
N SER A 465 -31.54 22.00 -14.06
CA SER A 465 -31.35 21.21 -12.84
C SER A 465 -30.05 20.37 -12.86
N ALA A 466 -29.70 19.80 -14.02
CA ALA A 466 -28.45 19.08 -14.22
C ALA A 466 -27.25 20.05 -14.16
N THR A 467 -27.40 21.25 -14.71
CA THR A 467 -26.37 22.30 -14.67
C THR A 467 -26.09 22.70 -13.21
N ASP A 468 -27.13 23.01 -12.44
CA ASP A 468 -27.03 23.37 -11.03
C ASP A 468 -26.40 22.24 -10.21
N SER A 469 -26.78 21.00 -10.51
CA SER A 469 -26.20 19.81 -9.86
C SER A 469 -24.68 19.73 -10.08
N GLN A 470 -24.20 20.01 -11.29
CA GLN A 470 -22.77 19.98 -11.59
C GLN A 470 -22.02 21.16 -10.98
N LEU A 471 -22.62 22.36 -10.96
CA LEU A 471 -22.05 23.53 -10.27
C LEU A 471 -21.92 23.29 -8.76
N ASN A 472 -22.92 22.67 -8.13
CA ASN A 472 -22.87 22.29 -6.72
C ASN A 472 -21.77 21.26 -6.44
N LEU A 473 -21.53 20.31 -7.35
CA LEU A 473 -20.42 19.36 -7.24
C LEU A 473 -19.06 20.05 -7.33
N ILE A 474 -18.92 21.04 -8.21
CA ILE A 474 -17.68 21.83 -8.31
C ILE A 474 -17.47 22.65 -7.03
N GLU A 475 -18.52 23.26 -6.48
CA GLU A 475 -18.41 23.99 -5.22
C GLU A 475 -18.02 23.08 -4.05
N ALA A 476 -18.57 21.86 -3.99
CA ALA A 476 -18.16 20.85 -3.02
C ALA A 476 -16.70 20.43 -3.22
N ALA A 477 -16.25 20.26 -4.47
CA ALA A 477 -14.85 19.95 -4.79
C ALA A 477 -13.89 21.08 -4.37
N ILE A 478 -14.26 22.35 -4.57
CA ILE A 478 -13.47 23.51 -4.13
C ILE A 478 -13.37 23.56 -2.61
N LYS A 479 -14.45 23.26 -1.89
CA LYS A 479 -14.47 23.26 -0.42
C LYS A 479 -13.73 22.04 0.18
N SER A 480 -13.53 20.99 -0.60
CA SER A 480 -12.81 19.78 -0.19
C SER A 480 -11.32 20.05 -0.06
N LYS A 481 -10.71 19.62 1.06
CA LYS A 481 -9.25 19.67 1.24
C LYS A 481 -8.50 18.58 0.45
N SER A 482 -9.23 17.60 -0.07
CA SER A 482 -8.67 16.38 -0.68
C SER A 482 -8.78 16.38 -2.21
N THR A 483 -9.78 17.06 -2.76
CA THR A 483 -10.05 17.07 -4.19
C THR A 483 -9.14 18.06 -4.88
N LYS A 484 -8.30 17.56 -5.79
CA LYS A 484 -7.35 18.39 -6.56
C LYS A 484 -7.74 18.51 -8.03
N ARG A 485 -8.44 17.51 -8.55
CA ARG A 485 -8.74 17.35 -9.98
C ARG A 485 -10.22 17.16 -10.27
N PHE A 486 -10.69 17.68 -11.40
CA PHE A 486 -12.10 17.58 -11.81
C PHE A 486 -12.27 17.40 -13.33
N ILE A 487 -13.13 16.47 -13.75
CA ILE A 487 -13.57 16.30 -15.15
C ILE A 487 -15.08 16.57 -15.22
N PRO A 488 -15.54 17.66 -15.87
CA PRO A 488 -16.97 17.93 -16.03
C PRO A 488 -17.60 17.09 -17.14
N SER A 489 -18.93 17.10 -17.22
CA SER A 489 -19.67 16.36 -18.26
C SER A 489 -19.69 17.10 -19.60
N ASP A 490 -18.51 17.34 -20.19
CA ASP A 490 -18.36 18.04 -21.47
C ASP A 490 -18.51 17.10 -22.68
N PHE A 491 -17.99 15.86 -22.58
CA PHE A 491 -18.00 14.75 -23.56
C PHE A 491 -18.79 14.99 -24.87
N GLY A 492 -18.14 15.67 -25.83
CA GLY A 492 -18.75 15.99 -27.12
C GLY A 492 -17.87 16.90 -27.98
N ILE A 493 -18.44 18.02 -28.44
CA ILE A 493 -17.79 19.03 -29.28
C ILE A 493 -17.12 20.14 -28.45
N ILE A 494 -16.44 21.07 -29.13
CA ILE A 494 -15.92 22.30 -28.51
C ILE A 494 -17.03 23.37 -28.55
N TYR A 495 -17.52 23.74 -27.37
CA TYR A 495 -18.59 24.73 -27.21
C TYR A 495 -18.08 26.17 -27.28
N ASN A 496 -18.92 27.07 -27.82
CA ASN A 496 -18.68 28.51 -27.84
C ASN A 496 -20.00 29.27 -27.59
N GLU A 497 -19.91 30.56 -27.27
CA GLU A 497 -21.09 31.38 -26.92
C GLU A 497 -22.11 31.47 -28.06
N GLN A 498 -21.64 31.58 -29.31
CA GLN A 498 -22.49 31.67 -30.49
C GLN A 498 -23.35 30.41 -30.71
N ARG A 499 -22.84 29.22 -30.38
CA ARG A 499 -23.58 27.95 -30.49
C ARG A 499 -24.46 27.69 -29.27
N ALA A 500 -24.03 28.14 -28.10
CA ALA A 500 -24.82 28.04 -26.87
C ALA A 500 -26.09 28.92 -26.87
N SER A 501 -26.11 29.99 -27.68
CA SER A 501 -27.32 30.80 -27.86
C SER A 501 -28.41 30.07 -28.65
N VAL A 502 -28.06 29.09 -29.48
CA VAL A 502 -28.97 28.31 -30.32
C VAL A 502 -29.60 27.14 -29.54
N PHE A 503 -28.88 26.55 -28.58
CA PHE A 503 -29.37 25.40 -27.81
C PHE A 503 -29.11 25.59 -26.30
N SER A 504 -30.20 25.84 -25.55
CA SER A 504 -30.16 26.26 -24.14
C SER A 504 -29.30 25.36 -23.22
N PRO A 505 -29.34 24.01 -23.32
CA PRO A 505 -28.50 23.14 -22.50
C PRO A 505 -26.98 23.39 -22.61
N PHE A 506 -26.50 24.00 -23.70
CA PHE A 506 -25.08 24.29 -23.88
C PHE A 506 -24.60 25.56 -23.16
N LYS A 507 -25.51 26.44 -22.73
CA LYS A 507 -25.16 27.53 -21.81
C LYS A 507 -24.65 26.98 -20.49
N GLY A 508 -25.28 25.91 -19.99
CA GLY A 508 -24.85 25.25 -18.75
C GLY A 508 -23.42 24.72 -18.83
N LYS A 509 -23.02 24.12 -19.96
CA LYS A 509 -21.65 23.64 -20.18
C LYS A 509 -20.60 24.76 -20.15
N LEU A 510 -20.91 25.92 -20.75
CA LEU A 510 -20.02 27.09 -20.70
C LEU A 510 -19.88 27.65 -19.29
N LEU A 511 -20.98 27.74 -18.54
CA LEU A 511 -20.97 28.18 -17.14
C LEU A 511 -20.12 27.26 -16.25
N VAL A 512 -20.24 25.95 -16.45
CA VAL A 512 -19.43 24.94 -15.75
C VAL A 512 -17.95 25.09 -16.08
N ALA A 513 -17.60 25.27 -17.35
CA ALA A 513 -16.20 25.46 -17.78
C ALA A 513 -15.59 26.73 -17.18
N GLU A 514 -16.34 27.84 -17.18
CA GLU A 514 -15.88 29.10 -16.58
C GLU A 514 -15.73 28.98 -15.06
N LYS A 515 -16.67 28.30 -14.38
CA LYS A 515 -16.57 28.03 -12.94
C LYS A 515 -15.31 27.23 -12.59
N LEU A 516 -14.95 26.24 -13.39
CA LEU A 516 -13.73 25.45 -13.21
C LEU A 516 -12.47 26.28 -13.45
N ARG A 517 -12.45 27.13 -14.48
CA ARG A 517 -11.34 28.05 -14.75
C ARG A 517 -11.05 28.98 -13.56
N LEU A 518 -12.09 29.43 -12.87
CA LEU A 518 -11.99 30.29 -11.67
C LEU A 518 -11.80 29.52 -10.36
N SER A 519 -11.84 28.18 -10.38
CA SER A 519 -11.87 27.34 -9.16
C SER A 519 -10.52 27.06 -8.53
N GLY A 520 -9.42 27.15 -9.30
CA GLY A 520 -8.09 26.70 -8.90
C GLY A 520 -7.90 25.18 -8.88
N LEU A 521 -8.94 24.39 -9.21
CA LEU A 521 -8.82 22.95 -9.42
C LEU A 521 -8.11 22.69 -10.76
N GLU A 522 -7.31 21.63 -10.81
CA GLU A 522 -6.83 21.12 -12.10
C GLU A 522 -7.99 20.42 -12.82
N TYR A 523 -8.27 20.79 -14.05
CA TYR A 523 -9.41 20.24 -14.79
C TYR A 523 -9.07 20.00 -16.25
N THR A 524 -9.89 19.16 -16.88
CA THR A 524 -9.81 18.93 -18.32
C THR A 524 -11.19 18.79 -18.93
N LEU A 525 -11.43 19.48 -20.04
CA LEU A 525 -12.65 19.42 -20.82
C LEU A 525 -12.47 18.34 -21.90
N VAL A 526 -13.23 17.25 -21.82
CA VAL A 526 -13.08 16.13 -22.76
C VAL A 526 -13.93 16.35 -24.00
N SER A 527 -13.30 16.40 -25.17
CA SER A 527 -13.98 16.46 -26.48
C SER A 527 -13.70 15.19 -27.27
N ASN A 528 -14.75 14.44 -27.60
CA ASN A 528 -14.65 13.17 -28.31
C ASN A 528 -15.48 13.11 -29.61
N GLY A 529 -16.11 14.22 -29.99
CA GLY A 529 -16.93 14.31 -31.20
C GLY A 529 -18.26 13.59 -31.03
N PHE A 530 -18.60 12.75 -32.00
CA PHE A 530 -19.85 12.00 -32.05
C PHE A 530 -19.64 10.56 -31.56
N PHE A 531 -20.58 10.00 -30.79
CA PHE A 531 -20.45 8.62 -30.34
C PHE A 531 -20.75 7.65 -31.49
N MET A 532 -19.81 6.74 -31.78
CA MET A 532 -20.00 5.76 -32.86
C MET A 532 -20.92 4.58 -32.47
N ASP A 533 -21.14 4.39 -31.17
CA ASP A 533 -22.01 3.36 -30.60
C ASP A 533 -23.39 3.32 -31.27
N TYR A 534 -23.93 4.47 -31.67
CA TYR A 534 -25.23 4.60 -32.32
C TYR A 534 -25.34 3.80 -33.63
N TYR A 535 -24.22 3.55 -34.31
CA TYR A 535 -24.15 2.77 -35.54
C TYR A 535 -23.85 1.29 -35.30
N GLY A 536 -23.55 0.88 -34.07
CA GLY A 536 -23.27 -0.53 -33.72
C GLY A 536 -24.37 -1.18 -32.89
N LEU A 537 -25.22 -0.37 -32.24
CA LEU A 537 -26.32 -0.85 -31.40
C LEU A 537 -27.39 -1.61 -32.22
N PRO A 538 -28.03 -2.64 -31.62
CA PRO A 538 -27.77 -3.23 -30.30
C PRO A 538 -26.70 -4.33 -30.32
N LYS A 539 -26.02 -4.56 -31.45
CA LYS A 539 -25.16 -5.73 -31.69
C LYS A 539 -23.75 -5.58 -31.10
N VAL A 540 -23.27 -4.34 -30.96
CA VAL A 540 -22.03 -4.00 -30.27
C VAL A 540 -22.34 -3.55 -28.85
N LYS A 541 -21.50 -3.96 -27.88
CA LYS A 541 -21.66 -3.63 -26.47
C LYS A 541 -21.62 -2.11 -26.27
N SER A 542 -22.72 -1.53 -25.81
CA SER A 542 -22.80 -0.13 -25.40
C SER A 542 -23.88 0.07 -24.33
N TYR A 543 -23.70 1.11 -23.52
CA TYR A 543 -24.69 1.57 -22.53
C TYR A 543 -25.47 2.81 -23.02
N LEU A 544 -25.20 3.28 -24.23
CA LEU A 544 -26.02 4.32 -24.85
C LEU A 544 -27.38 3.75 -25.28
N GLN A 545 -28.34 4.65 -25.46
CA GLN A 545 -29.62 4.32 -26.10
C GLN A 545 -29.50 4.61 -27.61
N PRO A 546 -30.21 3.86 -28.48
CA PRO A 546 -30.20 4.12 -29.92
C PRO A 546 -30.59 5.55 -30.24
N PHE A 547 -29.82 6.18 -31.13
CA PHE A 547 -30.09 7.51 -31.67
C PHE A 547 -29.68 7.55 -33.14
N VAL A 548 -30.65 7.67 -34.05
CA VAL A 548 -30.42 7.61 -35.49
C VAL A 548 -30.30 9.01 -36.06
N PHE A 549 -29.08 9.41 -36.38
CA PHE A 549 -28.75 10.67 -37.05
C PHE A 549 -27.97 10.40 -38.35
N ALA A 550 -28.39 11.09 -39.41
CA ALA A 550 -27.87 11.05 -40.78
C ALA A 550 -27.93 9.71 -41.52
N VAL A 551 -27.60 8.59 -40.88
CA VAL A 551 -27.54 7.26 -41.51
C VAL A 551 -28.35 6.26 -40.70
N ASP A 552 -29.37 5.67 -41.32
CA ASP A 552 -30.17 4.57 -40.78
C ASP A 552 -29.70 3.25 -41.40
N ILE A 553 -28.71 2.63 -40.77
CA ILE A 553 -28.08 1.40 -41.26
C ILE A 553 -29.07 0.22 -41.25
N ALA A 554 -30.01 0.19 -40.30
CA ALA A 554 -31.01 -0.86 -40.21
C ALA A 554 -31.91 -0.88 -41.45
N ASN A 555 -32.40 0.30 -41.86
CA ASN A 555 -33.33 0.44 -42.98
C ASN A 555 -32.66 0.72 -44.34
N SER A 556 -31.33 0.86 -44.38
CA SER A 556 -30.57 1.18 -45.60
C SER A 556 -30.98 2.53 -46.21
N THR A 557 -31.19 3.54 -45.36
CA THR A 557 -31.54 4.90 -45.79
C THR A 557 -30.64 5.93 -45.12
N ALA A 558 -30.41 7.05 -45.78
CA ALA A 558 -29.61 8.14 -45.25
C ALA A 558 -30.19 9.52 -45.62
N ALA A 559 -30.16 10.43 -44.64
CA ALA A 559 -30.53 11.83 -44.75
C ALA A 559 -29.31 12.65 -44.36
N ILE A 560 -28.42 12.85 -45.32
CA ILE A 560 -27.11 13.43 -45.11
C ILE A 560 -27.23 14.95 -44.95
N PRO A 561 -26.68 15.54 -43.86
CA PRO A 561 -26.71 16.98 -43.68
C PRO A 561 -25.79 17.68 -44.68
N GLY A 562 -26.29 18.73 -45.33
CA GLY A 562 -25.52 19.58 -46.23
C GLY A 562 -24.91 18.80 -47.39
N SER A 563 -23.59 18.92 -47.57
CA SER A 563 -22.85 18.21 -48.63
C SER A 563 -22.45 16.79 -48.23
N GLY A 564 -22.41 16.50 -46.93
CA GLY A 564 -21.91 15.24 -46.38
C GLY A 564 -20.41 15.04 -46.47
N ASN A 565 -19.64 15.99 -47.01
CA ASN A 565 -18.19 15.89 -47.25
C ASN A 565 -17.35 16.52 -46.14
N VAL A 566 -17.98 17.12 -45.14
CA VAL A 566 -17.28 17.71 -44.00
C VAL A 566 -16.90 16.60 -43.01
N PRO A 567 -15.63 16.48 -42.58
CA PRO A 567 -15.21 15.43 -41.66
C PRO A 567 -15.88 15.53 -40.28
N VAL A 568 -16.15 14.37 -39.69
CA VAL A 568 -16.75 14.18 -38.37
C VAL A 568 -15.89 13.21 -37.59
N VAL A 569 -15.53 13.58 -36.35
CA VAL A 569 -14.86 12.67 -35.42
C VAL A 569 -15.90 11.77 -34.76
N PHE A 570 -15.66 10.46 -34.84
CA PHE A 570 -16.45 9.41 -34.24
C PHE A 570 -15.61 8.71 -33.17
N THR A 571 -16.12 8.54 -31.96
CA THR A 571 -15.37 7.88 -30.87
C THR A 571 -16.27 6.93 -30.09
N HIS A 572 -15.81 5.72 -29.79
CA HIS A 572 -16.59 4.74 -29.05
C HIS A 572 -16.58 5.07 -27.55
N THR A 573 -17.69 4.84 -26.84
CA THR A 573 -17.78 5.16 -25.40
C THR A 573 -16.71 4.47 -24.55
N PHE A 574 -16.37 3.21 -24.86
CA PHE A 574 -15.31 2.49 -24.14
C PHE A 574 -13.91 3.04 -24.44
N ASP A 575 -13.67 3.62 -25.62
CA ASP A 575 -12.38 4.25 -25.93
C ASP A 575 -12.24 5.55 -25.16
N VAL A 576 -13.30 6.36 -25.12
CA VAL A 576 -13.36 7.56 -24.26
C VAL A 576 -13.04 7.18 -22.81
N ALA A 577 -13.66 6.11 -22.31
CA ALA A 577 -13.41 5.61 -20.96
C ALA A 577 -11.95 5.18 -20.72
N GLN A 578 -11.33 4.48 -21.68
CA GLN A 578 -9.93 4.05 -21.57
C GLN A 578 -8.95 5.23 -21.55
N TYR A 579 -9.15 6.22 -22.42
CA TYR A 579 -8.33 7.43 -22.45
C TYR A 579 -8.52 8.31 -21.22
N VAL A 580 -9.76 8.48 -20.74
CA VAL A 580 -10.03 9.16 -19.46
C VAL A 580 -9.31 8.44 -18.32
N ALA A 581 -9.34 7.10 -18.31
CA ALA A 581 -8.66 6.32 -17.29
C ALA A 581 -7.13 6.38 -17.40
N ALA A 582 -6.57 6.62 -18.58
CA ALA A 582 -5.14 6.88 -18.76
C ALA A 582 -4.76 8.27 -18.25
N LEU A 583 -5.58 9.27 -18.53
CA LEU A 583 -5.35 10.67 -18.13
C LEU A 583 -5.19 10.85 -16.62
N ILE A 584 -5.88 10.02 -15.82
CA ILE A 584 -5.77 10.08 -14.35
C ILE A 584 -4.34 9.93 -13.84
N GLY A 585 -3.53 9.10 -14.50
CA GLY A 585 -2.15 8.83 -14.09
C GLY A 585 -1.15 9.94 -14.43
N GLU A 586 -1.55 10.95 -15.20
CA GLU A 586 -0.64 12.02 -15.64
C GLU A 586 -0.39 13.04 -14.54
N GLU A 587 0.83 13.60 -14.52
CA GLU A 587 1.20 14.66 -13.56
C GLU A 587 0.49 15.98 -13.84
N LYS A 588 0.19 16.27 -15.11
CA LYS A 588 -0.44 17.53 -15.52
C LYS A 588 -1.50 17.30 -16.59
N TRP A 589 -2.63 17.99 -16.44
CA TRP A 589 -3.72 17.96 -17.42
C TRP A 589 -3.72 19.22 -18.28
N ASN A 590 -4.01 19.02 -19.57
CA ASN A 590 -4.36 20.12 -20.45
C ASN A 590 -5.79 20.57 -20.16
N GLU A 591 -6.05 21.87 -20.32
CA GLU A 591 -7.41 22.44 -20.15
C GLU A 591 -8.44 21.71 -21.00
N ARG A 592 -8.06 21.25 -22.20
CA ARG A 592 -8.90 20.44 -23.07
C ARG A 592 -8.16 19.18 -23.53
N SER A 593 -8.83 18.04 -23.44
CA SER A 593 -8.36 16.75 -23.90
C SER A 593 -9.22 16.27 -25.06
N ILE A 594 -8.60 16.16 -26.24
CA ILE A 594 -9.30 15.77 -27.47
C ILE A 594 -9.03 14.29 -27.75
N ILE A 595 -10.10 13.54 -27.96
CA ILE A 595 -10.09 12.11 -28.26
C ILE A 595 -10.66 11.91 -29.65
N ILE A 596 -9.90 11.27 -30.52
CA ILE A 596 -10.33 10.93 -31.88
C ILE A 596 -10.31 9.41 -32.01
N GLY A 597 -11.48 8.79 -32.15
CA GLY A 597 -11.54 7.36 -32.47
C GLY A 597 -11.27 7.13 -33.96
N ASP A 598 -12.14 7.69 -34.79
CA ASP A 598 -12.07 7.67 -36.24
C ASP A 598 -12.53 9.03 -36.79
N LYS A 599 -12.09 9.41 -37.99
CA LYS A 599 -12.45 10.69 -38.62
C LYS A 599 -12.92 10.43 -40.05
N LEU A 600 -14.22 10.58 -40.27
CA LEU A 600 -14.89 10.20 -41.53
C LEU A 600 -15.89 11.27 -41.95
N THR A 601 -16.21 11.34 -43.24
CA THR A 601 -17.35 12.11 -43.72
C THR A 601 -18.64 11.28 -43.67
N TRP A 602 -19.82 11.91 -43.79
CA TRP A 602 -21.08 11.17 -43.85
C TRP A 602 -21.17 10.30 -45.11
N ASN A 603 -20.60 10.76 -46.22
CA ASN A 603 -20.52 9.98 -47.45
C ASN A 603 -19.60 8.75 -47.28
N ASP A 604 -18.48 8.89 -46.55
CA ASP A 604 -17.60 7.75 -46.23
C ASP A 604 -18.34 6.72 -45.35
N LEU A 605 -19.08 7.18 -44.34
CA LEU A 605 -19.86 6.30 -43.47
C LEU A 605 -20.90 5.50 -44.24
N VAL A 606 -21.64 6.14 -45.16
CA VAL A 606 -22.60 5.45 -46.03
C VAL A 606 -21.88 4.43 -46.91
N SER A 607 -20.76 4.79 -47.54
CA SER A 607 -19.96 3.88 -48.38
C SER A 607 -19.48 2.64 -47.60
N LEU A 608 -19.01 2.82 -46.36
CA LEU A 608 -18.63 1.72 -45.47
C LEU A 608 -19.83 0.85 -45.08
N ALA A 609 -20.98 1.47 -44.77
CA ALA A 609 -22.20 0.75 -44.42
C ALA A 609 -22.75 -0.07 -45.60
N GLU A 610 -22.75 0.50 -46.82
CA GLU A 610 -23.13 -0.20 -48.06
C GLU A 610 -22.24 -1.40 -48.32
N THR A 611 -20.92 -1.22 -48.19
CA THR A 611 -19.93 -2.28 -48.41
C THR A 611 -20.11 -3.41 -47.39
N THR A 612 -20.34 -3.06 -46.13
CA THR A 612 -20.47 -4.03 -45.03
C THR A 612 -21.79 -4.81 -45.11
N LYS A 613 -22.90 -4.14 -45.46
CA LYS A 613 -24.23 -4.75 -45.58
C LYS A 613 -24.47 -5.41 -46.93
N GLY A 614 -23.65 -5.11 -47.94
CA GLY A 614 -23.85 -5.57 -49.32
C GLY A 614 -25.11 -5.01 -50.00
N THR A 615 -25.67 -3.90 -49.50
CA THR A 615 -26.90 -3.28 -49.99
C THR A 615 -26.69 -1.78 -50.24
N LYS A 616 -27.21 -1.25 -51.35
CA LYS A 616 -27.19 0.20 -51.64
C LYS A 616 -28.21 0.95 -50.79
N PHE A 617 -27.84 2.15 -50.35
CA PHE A 617 -28.68 2.97 -49.48
C PHE A 617 -29.48 4.00 -50.29
N ASP A 618 -30.70 4.30 -49.85
CA ASP A 618 -31.46 5.44 -50.36
C ASP A 618 -30.97 6.73 -49.67
N VAL A 619 -30.25 7.57 -50.42
CA VAL A 619 -29.52 8.73 -49.90
C VAL A 619 -30.20 10.02 -50.33
N THR A 620 -30.52 10.86 -49.35
CA THR A 620 -31.03 12.22 -49.53
C THR A 620 -30.09 13.23 -48.88
N TYR A 621 -30.03 14.45 -49.41
CA TYR A 621 -29.17 15.52 -48.89
C TYR A 621 -30.02 16.69 -48.38
N ASP A 622 -29.86 17.03 -47.10
CA ASP A 622 -30.57 18.10 -46.43
C ASP A 622 -29.73 19.38 -46.45
N GLY A 623 -29.80 20.14 -47.55
CA GLY A 623 -29.16 21.46 -47.66
C GLY A 623 -30.08 22.59 -47.16
N GLU A 624 -31.10 22.93 -47.94
CA GLU A 624 -32.03 24.03 -47.62
C GLU A 624 -32.91 23.73 -46.39
N LYS A 625 -33.30 22.46 -46.18
CA LYS A 625 -34.15 22.06 -45.04
C LYS A 625 -33.54 22.40 -43.68
N LEU A 626 -32.21 22.31 -43.57
CA LEU A 626 -31.49 22.64 -42.34
C LEU A 626 -31.69 24.11 -41.96
N LYS A 627 -31.77 25.04 -42.93
CA LYS A 627 -31.99 26.47 -42.65
C LYS A 627 -33.36 26.73 -42.02
N THR A 628 -34.34 25.88 -42.32
CA THR A 628 -35.70 25.93 -41.75
C THR A 628 -35.88 25.02 -40.53
N PHE A 629 -34.79 24.50 -39.95
CA PHE A 629 -34.80 23.55 -38.83
C PHE A 629 -35.59 22.26 -39.08
N GLN A 630 -35.55 21.77 -40.32
CA GLN A 630 -36.18 20.53 -40.74
C GLN A 630 -35.12 19.54 -41.25
N VAL A 631 -35.41 18.25 -41.15
CA VAL A 631 -34.60 17.16 -41.72
C VAL A 631 -35.50 16.21 -42.50
N THR A 632 -34.91 15.47 -43.43
CA THR A 632 -35.58 14.33 -44.05
C THR A 632 -35.82 13.26 -43.00
N GLU A 633 -37.08 12.84 -42.88
CA GLU A 633 -37.51 11.87 -41.89
C GLU A 633 -37.03 10.48 -42.29
N LEU A 634 -36.24 9.85 -41.42
CA LEU A 634 -35.74 8.48 -41.61
C LEU A 634 -36.76 7.47 -41.04
N PRO A 635 -36.77 6.22 -41.55
CA PRO A 635 -37.72 5.19 -41.09
C PRO A 635 -37.64 4.89 -39.59
N SER A 636 -36.47 5.13 -38.96
CA SER A 636 -36.30 4.99 -37.51
C SER A 636 -36.81 6.17 -36.67
N HIS A 637 -37.25 7.29 -37.26
CA HIS A 637 -37.73 8.45 -36.50
C HIS A 637 -39.18 8.32 -36.01
N PRO A 638 -40.17 7.86 -36.81
CA PRO A 638 -41.56 7.75 -36.36
C PRO A 638 -41.77 6.95 -35.07
N PRO A 639 -41.07 5.82 -34.82
CA PRO A 639 -41.17 5.10 -33.55
C PRO A 639 -40.77 5.90 -32.31
N VAL A 640 -40.00 6.99 -32.46
CA VAL A 640 -39.52 7.82 -31.36
C VAL A 640 -40.52 8.91 -30.96
N TYR A 641 -41.45 9.29 -31.86
CA TYR A 641 -42.40 10.38 -31.63
C TYR A 641 -43.30 10.27 -30.38
N PRO A 642 -43.71 9.07 -29.93
CA PRO A 642 -44.42 8.93 -28.67
C PRO A 642 -43.63 9.38 -27.43
N PHE A 643 -42.29 9.36 -27.51
CA PHE A 643 -41.38 9.70 -26.42
C PHE A 643 -40.71 11.07 -26.60
N PHE A 644 -40.58 11.54 -27.85
CA PHE A 644 -39.95 12.81 -28.20
C PHE A 644 -40.67 13.44 -29.38
N ALA A 645 -41.36 14.57 -29.15
CA ALA A 645 -42.23 15.18 -30.15
C ALA A 645 -41.50 15.43 -31.48
N LYS A 646 -42.20 15.22 -32.59
CA LYS A 646 -41.64 15.29 -33.95
C LYS A 646 -40.93 16.61 -34.21
N GLU A 647 -41.55 17.72 -33.87
CA GLU A 647 -41.01 19.08 -34.08
C GLU A 647 -39.72 19.27 -33.28
N GLN A 648 -39.68 18.75 -32.05
CA GLN A 648 -38.49 18.81 -31.21
C GLN A 648 -37.38 17.93 -31.78
N LEU A 649 -37.69 16.72 -32.25
CA LEU A 649 -36.70 15.81 -32.83
C LEU A 649 -36.09 16.43 -34.08
N GLN A 650 -36.92 16.93 -35.00
CA GLN A 650 -36.46 17.56 -36.22
C GLN A 650 -35.60 18.79 -35.93
N TYR A 651 -35.99 19.61 -34.95
CA TYR A 651 -35.19 20.75 -34.53
C TYR A 651 -33.79 20.32 -34.05
N VAL A 652 -33.71 19.33 -33.16
CA VAL A 652 -32.44 18.81 -32.65
C VAL A 652 -31.57 18.23 -33.78
N LEU A 653 -32.14 17.40 -34.64
CA LEU A 653 -31.42 16.80 -35.77
C LEU A 653 -30.95 17.86 -36.77
N ALA A 654 -31.76 18.88 -37.05
CA ALA A 654 -31.38 19.97 -37.95
C ALA A 654 -30.24 20.81 -37.38
N VAL A 655 -30.25 21.10 -36.08
CA VAL A 655 -29.14 21.79 -35.40
C VAL A 655 -27.85 20.97 -35.50
N PHE A 656 -27.91 19.66 -35.28
CA PHE A 656 -26.76 18.77 -35.47
C PHE A 656 -26.30 18.74 -36.94
N GLY A 657 -27.24 18.80 -37.89
CA GLY A 657 -26.97 18.92 -39.31
C GLY A 657 -26.23 20.21 -39.67
N GLN A 658 -26.69 21.36 -39.15
CA GLN A 658 -26.00 22.64 -39.34
C GLN A 658 -24.56 22.61 -38.78
N TRP A 659 -24.35 21.94 -37.64
CA TRP A 659 -23.03 21.84 -37.02
C TRP A 659 -22.08 20.89 -37.72
N THR A 660 -22.60 19.80 -38.27
CA THR A 660 -21.79 18.91 -39.09
C THR A 660 -21.31 19.62 -40.35
N GLU A 661 -22.19 20.33 -41.06
CA GLU A 661 -21.78 21.11 -42.24
C GLU A 661 -20.86 22.29 -41.88
N ALA A 662 -21.03 22.91 -40.70
CA ALA A 662 -20.13 23.96 -40.21
C ALA A 662 -18.79 23.43 -39.66
N GLY A 663 -18.51 22.12 -39.74
CA GLY A 663 -17.24 21.51 -39.31
C GLY A 663 -17.04 21.45 -37.80
N VAL A 664 -18.11 21.58 -37.00
CA VAL A 664 -18.03 21.61 -35.53
C VAL A 664 -17.58 20.26 -34.95
N PHE A 665 -17.90 19.17 -35.63
CA PHE A 665 -17.46 17.82 -35.26
C PHE A 665 -16.09 17.44 -35.85
N ASN A 666 -15.50 18.28 -36.69
CA ASN A 666 -14.13 18.09 -37.17
C ASN A 666 -13.15 18.60 -36.11
N LEU A 667 -12.91 17.77 -35.08
CA LEU A 667 -12.02 18.16 -34.00
C LEU A 667 -10.55 18.28 -34.49
N PRO A 668 -9.79 19.26 -33.98
CA PRO A 668 -8.39 19.45 -34.35
C PRO A 668 -7.56 18.24 -33.91
N ASP A 669 -6.57 17.89 -34.72
CA ASP A 669 -5.72 16.70 -34.53
C ASP A 669 -4.27 17.04 -34.18
N GLU A 670 -3.92 18.31 -33.96
CA GLU A 670 -2.54 18.67 -33.62
C GLU A 670 -2.16 18.14 -32.23
N VAL A 671 -3.00 18.37 -31.22
CA VAL A 671 -2.78 17.98 -29.81
C VAL A 671 -3.96 17.12 -29.35
N THR A 672 -3.78 15.80 -29.39
CA THR A 672 -4.79 14.82 -28.97
C THR A 672 -4.25 13.88 -27.90
N ILE A 673 -5.13 13.35 -27.08
CA ILE A 673 -4.77 12.34 -26.06
C ILE A 673 -4.28 11.05 -26.71
N ASN A 674 -4.72 10.76 -27.94
CA ASN A 674 -4.26 9.61 -28.72
C ASN A 674 -2.75 9.64 -28.94
N LYS A 675 -2.18 10.84 -29.18
CA LYS A 675 -0.73 11.00 -29.36
C LYS A 675 0.05 10.87 -28.05
N GLN A 676 -0.58 11.17 -26.92
CA GLN A 676 0.01 11.00 -25.59
C GLN A 676 0.01 9.52 -25.15
N PHE A 677 -1.02 8.75 -25.55
CA PHE A 677 -1.15 7.33 -25.24
C PHE A 677 -1.28 6.48 -26.52
N PRO A 678 -0.17 6.28 -27.27
CA PRO A 678 -0.19 5.55 -28.53
C PRO A 678 -0.50 4.05 -28.37
N ASP A 679 -0.34 3.50 -27.16
CA ASP A 679 -0.62 2.09 -26.86
C ASP A 679 -2.12 1.77 -26.84
N ILE A 680 -2.96 2.78 -26.59
CA ILE A 680 -4.42 2.64 -26.64
C ILE A 680 -4.85 2.82 -28.09
N LYS A 681 -5.34 1.75 -28.70
CA LYS A 681 -5.87 1.77 -30.07
C LYS A 681 -7.39 1.92 -30.03
N PRO A 682 -7.96 3.03 -30.54
CA PRO A 682 -9.40 3.19 -30.57
C PRO A 682 -10.02 2.27 -31.64
N LEU A 683 -11.28 1.92 -31.43
CA LEU A 683 -12.08 1.16 -32.37
C LEU A 683 -12.35 2.00 -33.62
N SER A 684 -12.05 1.47 -34.81
CA SER A 684 -12.42 2.13 -36.06
C SER A 684 -13.89 1.92 -36.39
N MET A 685 -14.48 2.86 -37.14
CA MET A 685 -15.87 2.73 -37.59
C MET A 685 -16.05 1.47 -38.46
N ASN A 686 -15.07 1.15 -39.31
CA ASN A 686 -15.11 -0.05 -40.14
C ASN A 686 -15.16 -1.34 -39.30
N GLU A 687 -14.33 -1.46 -38.25
CA GLU A 687 -14.37 -2.62 -37.35
C GLU A 687 -15.72 -2.72 -36.62
N LEU A 688 -16.26 -1.59 -36.14
CA LEU A 688 -17.56 -1.54 -35.50
C LEU A 688 -18.68 -1.98 -36.45
N LEU A 689 -18.68 -1.46 -37.68
CA LEU A 689 -19.66 -1.83 -38.70
C LEU A 689 -19.54 -3.30 -39.07
N GLN A 690 -18.33 -3.84 -39.22
CA GLN A 690 -18.13 -5.27 -39.48
C GLN A 690 -18.64 -6.15 -38.34
N ALA A 691 -18.44 -5.75 -37.09
CA ALA A 691 -18.95 -6.49 -35.94
C ALA A 691 -20.49 -6.47 -35.87
N ALA A 692 -21.12 -5.36 -36.27
CA ALA A 692 -22.57 -5.19 -36.18
C ALA A 692 -23.33 -5.65 -37.44
N TRP A 693 -22.85 -5.37 -38.64
CA TRP A 693 -23.67 -5.40 -39.86
C TRP A 693 -23.14 -6.31 -40.96
N LYS A 694 -21.98 -6.96 -40.75
CA LYS A 694 -21.46 -7.92 -41.73
C LYS A 694 -22.47 -9.04 -41.96
N VAL A 695 -22.82 -9.23 -43.22
CA VAL A 695 -23.72 -10.28 -43.72
C VAL A 695 -22.97 -11.60 -43.88
#